data_AF-A0A6V7K3I7-F1
#
_entry.id   AF-A0A6V7K3I7-F1
#
_cell.length_a   1.000
_cell.length_b   1.000
_cell.length_c   1.000
_cell.angle_alpha   90.00
_cell.angle_beta   90.00
_cell.angle_gamma   90.00
#
_symmetry.space_group_name_H-M   'P 1'
#
loop_
_entity.id
_entity.type
_entity.pdbx_description
1 polymer ?
#
loop_
_entity_poly.entity_id
_entity_poly.type
_entity_poly.pdbx_seq_one_letter_code
_entity_poly.pdbx_strand_id
1 'polypeptide(L)'
;QFIIQTRFVCQFNIEGRVTSVNARLLADTIYCDDMEFSYTSRTPNITVPFAVIWGGSKPLDNPDNIHVVIYRCRDMADNCGMCLAIPPKYGCGWCQSTDRCEVKEQCGRGSGIWLNRNQTCPNPEIHSFEPMMGPWEGNTNVTIKGINLGKTFDDIYAGVTVAGVPCQPYEHLYIRTKQITCRVDGPGSKKLEVGPVIVKIENYRGQSKDNYEFVDPVITNISPKYGPRSGGTIVKITGRYMNAGSEIKVTIDELPCSVISAESNETLCMTSSSNINRNGTLLMIFDGKNRTYNGYFEYVDDPTIESVESGVAGQIKVPKGIPAGGIKISVTGKNLGYIQNPQMYVYYDDKMFVSRCDVLSQTSMDCRSPTIEVPEHVQLDAEHPLHLEYGFRMDNVTGVQNLTQNGFNHFLLYPNPIYDMFEEEVKYYKSDYLTINGQHLERACQESDVIVQIGNTYCNVTSLSRQQLTCRPPPVQPPALNAEGLPDKQELPEVIVIVGNTLRFKIGKLSYALPAGLNGPLSRPALIGVIAAIVILVFIFIAFLIAYRRKSTESNRVLKNMQEQMDILELRVAAECKEAFAELQTEMTDLTGDLTSGGIPFLDYRTYAMKILFPNVDNHVVLQWDRPELQRKEKGLRLFGQLIMHKTFLLLFVRTLESNRYFSMRDRVNVASLIMVTLQSKMEYCTDILKTLLAELIEKCMEGKSHPKLLLR
;
A
#
# COMPACT_ATOMS: atom_id res chain seq x y z
N GLN A 1 -7.28 -13.72 -99.80
CA GLN A 1 -8.24 -12.95 -98.98
C GLN A 1 -8.26 -13.61 -97.60
N PHE A 2 -7.48 -13.09 -96.65
CA PHE A 2 -7.38 -13.68 -95.31
C PHE A 2 -8.64 -13.28 -94.52
N ILE A 3 -9.51 -14.24 -94.26
CA ILE A 3 -10.64 -14.06 -93.34
C ILE A 3 -10.01 -14.01 -91.94
N ILE A 4 -9.84 -12.82 -91.39
CA ILE A 4 -9.47 -12.63 -89.99
C ILE A 4 -10.68 -13.08 -89.17
N GLN A 5 -10.68 -14.32 -88.69
CA GLN A 5 -11.61 -14.76 -87.66
C GLN A 5 -11.36 -13.89 -86.44
N THR A 6 -12.30 -13.00 -86.16
CA THR A 6 -12.30 -12.15 -84.98
C THR A 6 -12.43 -13.02 -83.75
N ARG A 7 -11.33 -13.15 -82.99
CA ARG A 7 -11.30 -13.95 -81.76
C ARG A 7 -11.75 -13.09 -80.59
N PHE A 8 -12.74 -13.60 -79.85
CA PHE A 8 -13.10 -13.07 -78.54
C PHE A 8 -12.37 -13.86 -77.45
N VAL A 9 -11.98 -13.18 -76.39
CA VAL A 9 -11.33 -13.77 -75.22
C VAL A 9 -11.98 -13.22 -73.96
N CYS A 10 -12.45 -14.09 -73.07
CA CYS A 10 -12.94 -13.69 -71.76
C CYS A 10 -11.77 -13.68 -70.79
N GLN A 11 -11.51 -12.53 -70.16
CA GLN A 11 -10.44 -12.32 -69.20
C GLN A 11 -11.03 -12.09 -67.80
N PHE A 12 -10.59 -12.87 -66.83
CA PHE A 12 -11.02 -12.80 -65.44
C PHE A 12 -9.85 -12.41 -64.55
N ASN A 13 -10.06 -11.49 -63.60
CA ASN A 13 -9.03 -11.08 -62.66
C ASN A 13 -9.33 -11.62 -61.25
N ILE A 14 -8.75 -12.76 -60.92
CA ILE A 14 -8.97 -13.48 -59.65
C ILE A 14 -7.80 -13.18 -58.71
N GLU A 15 -8.02 -12.42 -57.64
CA GLU A 15 -6.99 -12.09 -56.63
C GLU A 15 -5.69 -11.50 -57.25
N GLY A 16 -5.80 -10.72 -58.34
CA GLY A 16 -4.67 -10.12 -59.04
C GLY A 16 -4.01 -11.03 -60.09
N ARG A 17 -4.48 -12.27 -60.24
CA ARG A 17 -4.08 -13.18 -61.32
C ARG A 17 -5.09 -13.12 -62.45
N VAL A 18 -4.58 -12.81 -63.64
CA VAL A 18 -5.40 -12.65 -64.83
C VAL A 18 -5.41 -13.95 -65.63
N THR A 19 -6.58 -14.57 -65.75
CA THR A 19 -6.81 -15.79 -66.52
C THR A 19 -7.66 -15.48 -67.75
N SER A 20 -7.32 -16.08 -68.89
CA SER A 20 -8.01 -15.82 -70.15
C SER A 20 -8.44 -17.11 -70.82
N VAL A 21 -9.70 -17.16 -71.28
CA VAL A 21 -10.25 -18.28 -72.05
C VAL A 21 -10.81 -17.80 -73.38
N ASN A 22 -10.77 -18.66 -74.40
CA ASN A 22 -11.36 -18.33 -75.69
C ASN A 22 -12.87 -18.19 -75.56
N ALA A 23 -13.48 -17.37 -76.42
CA ALA A 23 -14.91 -17.18 -76.45
C ALA A 23 -15.44 -17.18 -77.88
N ARG A 24 -16.70 -17.61 -78.03
CA ARG A 24 -17.42 -17.72 -79.30
C ARG A 24 -18.65 -16.84 -79.25
N LEU A 25 -18.83 -16.00 -80.26
CA LEU A 25 -20.06 -15.23 -80.44
C LEU A 25 -21.03 -16.06 -81.28
N LEU A 26 -22.22 -16.31 -80.74
CA LEU A 26 -23.33 -16.93 -81.44
C LEU A 26 -24.51 -15.95 -81.43
N ALA A 27 -24.84 -15.40 -82.60
CA ALA A 27 -25.76 -14.28 -82.76
C ALA A 27 -25.35 -13.09 -81.86
N ASP A 28 -26.11 -12.81 -80.81
CA ASP A 28 -25.90 -11.70 -79.89
C ASP A 28 -25.29 -12.13 -78.53
N THR A 29 -25.01 -13.42 -78.33
CA THR A 29 -24.52 -13.95 -77.05
C THR A 29 -23.07 -14.44 -77.17
N ILE A 30 -22.20 -14.00 -76.24
CA ILE A 30 -20.82 -14.45 -76.14
C ILE A 30 -20.75 -15.61 -75.14
N TYR A 31 -20.26 -16.75 -75.60
CA TYR A 31 -20.00 -17.95 -74.80
C TYR A 31 -18.50 -18.10 -74.57
N CYS A 32 -18.05 -17.99 -73.32
CA CYS A 32 -16.68 -18.32 -72.94
C CYS A 32 -16.53 -19.86 -72.87
N ASP A 33 -15.37 -20.38 -73.27
CA ASP A 33 -15.05 -21.81 -73.11
C ASP A 33 -14.99 -22.21 -71.62
N ASP A 34 -15.24 -23.49 -71.32
CA ASP A 34 -15.31 -24.01 -69.95
C ASP A 34 -14.02 -23.75 -69.16
N MET A 35 -14.17 -23.22 -67.95
CA MET A 35 -13.08 -22.91 -67.04
C MET A 35 -13.46 -23.21 -65.60
N GLU A 36 -12.53 -23.80 -64.83
CA GLU A 36 -12.68 -23.95 -63.39
C GLU A 36 -12.12 -22.73 -62.63
N PHE A 37 -12.92 -22.15 -61.75
CA PHE A 37 -12.54 -21.00 -60.92
C PHE A 37 -12.03 -21.46 -59.55
N SER A 38 -10.80 -21.10 -59.19
CA SER A 38 -10.21 -21.38 -57.88
C SER A 38 -9.59 -20.13 -57.26
N TYR A 39 -9.79 -19.91 -55.96
CA TYR A 39 -9.21 -18.79 -55.22
C TYR A 39 -8.66 -19.22 -53.86
N THR A 40 -7.67 -18.48 -53.35
CA THR A 40 -6.87 -18.88 -52.17
C THR A 40 -7.37 -18.28 -50.86
N SER A 41 -8.10 -17.16 -50.90
CA SER A 41 -8.73 -16.56 -49.72
C SER A 41 -9.64 -17.54 -48.98
N ARG A 42 -9.80 -17.35 -47.66
CA ARG A 42 -10.74 -18.10 -46.80
C ARG A 42 -12.16 -17.51 -46.79
N THR A 43 -12.41 -16.45 -47.55
CA THR A 43 -13.75 -15.85 -47.66
C THR A 43 -14.74 -16.82 -48.33
N PRO A 44 -16.05 -16.73 -48.02
CA PRO A 44 -17.06 -17.65 -48.56
C PRO A 44 -17.40 -17.38 -50.03
N ASN A 45 -17.29 -16.12 -50.46
CA ASN A 45 -17.44 -15.70 -51.84
C ASN A 45 -16.52 -14.51 -52.15
N ILE A 46 -16.21 -14.34 -53.44
CA ILE A 46 -15.46 -13.21 -53.99
C ILE A 46 -16.14 -12.72 -55.27
N THR A 47 -16.13 -11.41 -55.46
CA THR A 47 -16.59 -10.75 -56.69
C THR A 47 -15.39 -10.49 -57.58
N VAL A 48 -15.38 -11.08 -58.76
CA VAL A 48 -14.29 -10.98 -59.73
C VAL A 48 -14.73 -10.12 -60.91
N PRO A 49 -13.98 -9.06 -61.24
CA PRO A 49 -14.21 -8.31 -62.46
C PRO A 49 -13.77 -9.15 -63.66
N PHE A 50 -14.55 -9.06 -64.74
CA PHE A 50 -14.22 -9.70 -66.02
C PHE A 50 -14.27 -8.68 -67.16
N ALA A 51 -13.50 -8.93 -68.20
CA ALA A 51 -13.48 -8.15 -69.42
C ALA A 51 -13.51 -9.09 -70.62
N VAL A 52 -14.30 -8.76 -71.64
CA VAL A 52 -14.30 -9.49 -72.90
C VAL A 52 -13.49 -8.72 -73.91
N ILE A 53 -12.39 -9.29 -74.37
CA ILE A 53 -11.45 -8.67 -75.30
C ILE A 53 -11.76 -9.15 -76.72
N TRP A 54 -11.93 -8.21 -77.64
CA TRP A 54 -12.04 -8.45 -79.07
C TRP A 54 -10.80 -7.94 -79.81
N GLY A 55 -10.40 -8.65 -80.87
CA GLY A 55 -9.33 -8.20 -81.77
C GLY A 55 -7.95 -8.09 -81.09
N GLY A 56 -7.74 -8.83 -79.99
CA GLY A 56 -6.46 -8.96 -79.29
C GLY A 56 -6.11 -7.86 -78.29
N SER A 57 -6.82 -6.72 -78.24
CA SER A 57 -6.49 -5.62 -77.31
C SER A 57 -7.64 -4.70 -76.90
N LYS A 58 -8.84 -4.87 -77.45
CA LYS A 58 -9.97 -3.95 -77.18
C LYS A 58 -10.98 -4.61 -76.24
N PRO A 59 -11.12 -4.15 -74.98
CA PRO A 59 -12.19 -4.61 -74.09
C PRO A 59 -13.54 -4.05 -74.55
N LEU A 60 -14.59 -4.86 -74.41
CA LEU A 60 -15.98 -4.42 -74.54
C LEU A 60 -16.39 -3.61 -73.31
N ASP A 61 -17.21 -2.58 -73.54
CA ASP A 61 -17.74 -1.73 -72.47
C ASP A 61 -18.69 -2.53 -71.57
N ASN A 62 -18.51 -2.39 -70.25
CA ASN A 62 -19.36 -3.00 -69.22
C ASN A 62 -20.05 -1.88 -68.40
N PRO A 63 -21.06 -1.20 -68.97
CA PRO A 63 -21.69 -0.03 -68.35
C PRO A 63 -22.42 -0.37 -67.05
N ASP A 64 -22.97 -1.57 -66.95
CA ASP A 64 -23.69 -2.05 -65.75
C ASP A 64 -22.75 -2.62 -64.67
N ASN A 65 -21.43 -2.54 -64.90
CA ASN A 65 -20.40 -3.00 -63.96
C ASN A 65 -20.65 -4.44 -63.48
N ILE A 66 -20.92 -5.34 -64.42
CA ILE A 66 -21.23 -6.75 -64.16
C ILE A 66 -19.97 -7.45 -63.63
N HIS A 67 -20.13 -8.23 -62.56
CA HIS A 67 -19.07 -9.02 -61.93
C HIS A 67 -19.46 -10.50 -61.85
N VAL A 68 -18.45 -11.37 -61.84
CA VAL A 68 -18.61 -12.80 -61.60
C VAL A 68 -18.47 -13.07 -60.10
N VAL A 69 -19.44 -13.76 -59.49
CA VAL A 69 -19.36 -14.16 -58.08
C VAL A 69 -18.87 -15.60 -58.00
N ILE A 70 -17.67 -15.81 -57.47
CA ILE A 70 -17.13 -17.14 -57.19
C ILE A 70 -17.41 -17.45 -55.72
N TYR A 71 -17.99 -18.60 -55.43
CA TYR A 71 -18.42 -18.96 -54.07
C TYR A 71 -18.10 -20.42 -53.75
N ARG A 72 -18.00 -20.72 -52.45
CA ARG A 72 -17.84 -22.10 -51.95
C ARG A 72 -18.95 -22.38 -50.94
N CYS A 73 -19.88 -23.28 -51.30
CA CYS A 73 -21.00 -23.64 -50.43
C CYS A 73 -20.55 -24.05 -49.01
N ARG A 74 -19.42 -24.76 -48.91
CA ARG A 74 -18.84 -25.24 -47.65
C ARG A 74 -18.48 -24.12 -46.68
N ASP A 75 -18.02 -22.99 -47.18
CA ASP A 75 -17.58 -21.88 -46.34
C ASP A 75 -18.71 -20.88 -46.09
N MET A 76 -19.81 -20.97 -46.85
CA MET A 76 -21.03 -20.18 -46.67
C MET A 76 -21.92 -20.68 -45.53
N ALA A 77 -21.78 -21.95 -45.15
CA ALA A 77 -22.57 -22.54 -44.08
C ALA A 77 -21.82 -23.63 -43.32
N ASP A 78 -21.85 -23.47 -42.01
CA ASP A 78 -21.22 -24.30 -40.98
C ASP A 78 -22.17 -25.38 -40.43
N ASN A 79 -23.47 -25.30 -40.73
CA ASN A 79 -24.46 -26.30 -40.36
C ASN A 79 -25.53 -26.49 -41.45
N CYS A 80 -26.30 -27.58 -41.35
CA CYS A 80 -27.37 -27.89 -42.29
C CYS A 80 -28.38 -26.75 -42.41
N GLY A 81 -28.86 -26.22 -41.28
CA GLY A 81 -29.87 -25.18 -41.27
C GLY A 81 -29.46 -23.94 -42.08
N MET A 82 -28.25 -23.44 -41.84
CA MET A 82 -27.67 -22.30 -42.55
C MET A 82 -27.49 -22.61 -44.02
N CYS A 83 -27.03 -23.81 -44.36
CA CYS A 83 -26.85 -24.24 -45.75
C CYS A 83 -28.17 -24.19 -46.53
N LEU A 84 -29.25 -24.69 -45.92
CA LEU A 84 -30.56 -24.69 -46.55
C LEU A 84 -31.25 -23.31 -46.51
N ALA A 85 -30.75 -22.38 -45.70
CA ALA A 85 -31.17 -20.98 -45.68
C ALA A 85 -30.49 -20.12 -46.77
N ILE A 86 -29.44 -20.63 -47.43
CA ILE A 86 -28.73 -19.94 -48.51
C ILE A 86 -29.71 -19.64 -49.67
N PRO A 87 -29.61 -18.46 -50.33
CA PRO A 87 -30.45 -18.12 -51.47
C PRO A 87 -30.33 -19.13 -52.63
N PRO A 88 -31.42 -19.41 -53.36
CA PRO A 88 -31.46 -20.45 -54.40
C PRO A 88 -30.47 -20.21 -55.55
N LYS A 89 -30.03 -18.96 -55.77
CA LYS A 89 -29.05 -18.60 -56.81
C LYS A 89 -27.70 -19.34 -56.71
N TYR A 90 -27.35 -19.86 -55.54
CA TYR A 90 -26.08 -20.55 -55.32
C TYR A 90 -26.19 -22.08 -55.50
N GLY A 91 -27.40 -22.66 -55.58
CA GLY A 91 -27.58 -24.10 -55.76
C GLY A 91 -26.99 -24.99 -54.65
N CYS A 92 -26.65 -24.42 -53.49
CA CYS A 92 -26.08 -25.16 -52.36
C CYS A 92 -27.17 -25.99 -51.64
N GLY A 93 -26.80 -27.17 -51.14
CA GLY A 93 -27.65 -27.99 -50.27
C GLY A 93 -26.82 -28.82 -49.31
N TRP A 94 -27.49 -29.47 -48.35
CA TRP A 94 -26.78 -30.21 -47.30
C TRP A 94 -26.60 -31.66 -47.71
N CYS A 95 -25.36 -32.13 -47.75
CA CYS A 95 -25.05 -33.51 -48.03
C CYS A 95 -24.92 -34.31 -46.73
N GLN A 96 -25.87 -35.20 -46.45
CA GLN A 96 -25.91 -35.93 -45.18
C GLN A 96 -24.76 -36.95 -45.05
N SER A 97 -24.22 -37.45 -46.16
CA SER A 97 -23.12 -38.42 -46.14
C SER A 97 -21.76 -37.80 -45.81
N THR A 98 -21.54 -36.53 -46.19
CA THR A 98 -20.27 -35.81 -45.94
C THR A 98 -20.38 -34.81 -44.79
N ASP A 99 -21.59 -34.61 -44.26
CA ASP A 99 -21.94 -33.62 -43.23
C ASP A 99 -21.49 -32.20 -43.61
N ARG A 100 -21.70 -31.83 -44.88
CA ARG A 100 -21.20 -30.58 -45.48
C ARG A 100 -22.21 -29.94 -46.42
N CYS A 101 -22.09 -28.62 -46.55
CA CYS A 101 -22.84 -27.83 -47.51
C CYS A 101 -22.16 -27.87 -48.88
N GLU A 102 -22.77 -28.59 -49.84
CA GLU A 102 -22.19 -28.87 -51.15
C GLU A 102 -23.28 -28.81 -52.24
N VAL A 103 -22.88 -28.66 -53.49
CA VAL A 103 -23.81 -28.78 -54.62
C VAL A 103 -24.21 -30.25 -54.84
N LYS A 104 -25.38 -30.48 -55.45
CA LYS A 104 -25.94 -31.83 -55.64
C LYS A 104 -24.99 -32.81 -56.33
N GLU A 105 -24.21 -32.32 -57.30
CA GLU A 105 -23.26 -33.13 -58.08
C GLU A 105 -22.05 -33.60 -57.26
N GLN A 106 -21.66 -32.84 -56.23
CA GLN A 106 -20.54 -33.17 -55.34
C GLN A 106 -20.95 -34.09 -54.20
N CYS A 107 -22.24 -34.13 -53.86
CA CYS A 107 -22.76 -34.94 -52.77
C CYS A 107 -22.68 -36.44 -53.06
N GLY A 108 -21.74 -37.13 -52.41
CA GLY A 108 -21.62 -38.59 -52.40
C GLY A 108 -21.44 -39.23 -53.79
N ARG A 109 -20.95 -38.50 -54.79
CA ARG A 109 -20.84 -38.95 -56.20
C ARG A 109 -22.11 -39.67 -56.70
N GLY A 110 -23.29 -39.22 -56.26
CA GLY A 110 -24.60 -39.74 -56.70
C GLY A 110 -25.29 -40.74 -55.76
N SER A 111 -24.69 -41.16 -54.64
CA SER A 111 -25.32 -42.08 -53.67
C SER A 111 -25.67 -41.46 -52.32
N GLY A 112 -25.32 -40.19 -52.08
CA GLY A 112 -25.62 -39.48 -50.83
C GLY A 112 -27.01 -38.84 -50.83
N ILE A 113 -27.64 -38.77 -49.65
CA ILE A 113 -28.89 -38.01 -49.45
C ILE A 113 -28.53 -36.51 -49.45
N TRP A 114 -28.92 -35.82 -50.52
CA TRP A 114 -28.75 -34.37 -50.66
C TRP A 114 -30.04 -33.65 -50.30
N LEU A 115 -29.99 -32.84 -49.25
CA LEU A 115 -31.12 -32.07 -48.76
C LEU A 115 -31.22 -30.72 -49.46
N ASN A 116 -32.43 -30.37 -49.89
CA ASN A 116 -32.74 -29.08 -50.49
C ASN A 116 -33.45 -28.14 -49.50
N ARG A 117 -33.72 -26.89 -49.93
CA ARG A 117 -34.40 -25.88 -49.11
C ARG A 117 -35.77 -26.32 -48.56
N ASN A 118 -36.48 -27.20 -49.27
CA ASN A 118 -37.82 -27.66 -48.91
C ASN A 118 -37.82 -28.78 -47.87
N GLN A 119 -36.66 -29.34 -47.53
CA GLN A 119 -36.53 -30.43 -46.55
C GLN A 119 -35.95 -29.94 -45.24
N THR A 120 -36.44 -30.40 -44.11
CA THR A 120 -35.97 -29.98 -42.80
C THR A 120 -34.67 -30.69 -42.43
N CYS A 121 -33.78 -29.97 -41.75
CA CYS A 121 -32.53 -30.54 -41.27
C CYS A 121 -32.79 -31.57 -40.16
N PRO A 122 -32.25 -32.79 -40.27
CA PRO A 122 -32.34 -33.75 -39.19
C PRO A 122 -31.52 -33.27 -38.00
N ASN A 123 -31.87 -33.75 -36.80
CA ASN A 123 -31.13 -33.55 -35.55
C ASN A 123 -30.95 -32.07 -35.14
N PRO A 124 -32.03 -31.40 -34.69
CA PRO A 124 -31.90 -30.19 -33.90
C PRO A 124 -31.22 -30.52 -32.57
N GLU A 125 -30.14 -29.81 -32.26
CA GLU A 125 -29.37 -30.00 -31.03
C GLU A 125 -29.31 -28.70 -30.24
N ILE A 126 -29.56 -28.80 -28.93
CA ILE A 126 -29.48 -27.69 -28.00
C ILE A 126 -28.15 -27.79 -27.27
N HIS A 127 -27.28 -26.79 -27.45
CA HIS A 127 -25.98 -26.74 -26.78
C HIS A 127 -26.10 -26.17 -25.37
N SER A 128 -26.86 -25.09 -25.20
CA SER A 128 -27.05 -24.42 -23.92
C SER A 128 -28.33 -23.59 -23.92
N PHE A 129 -28.82 -23.24 -22.74
CA PHE A 129 -29.88 -22.26 -22.57
C PHE A 129 -29.65 -21.43 -21.31
N GLU A 130 -30.19 -20.21 -21.29
CA GLU A 130 -30.09 -19.30 -20.15
C GLU A 130 -31.38 -18.47 -20.03
N PRO A 131 -31.93 -18.24 -18.83
CA PRO A 131 -31.46 -18.72 -17.52
C PRO A 131 -31.75 -20.21 -17.29
N MET A 132 -31.08 -20.84 -16.31
CA MET A 132 -31.30 -22.24 -15.92
C MET A 132 -32.52 -22.44 -15.00
N MET A 133 -32.95 -21.37 -14.34
CA MET A 133 -34.10 -21.40 -13.42
C MET A 133 -34.90 -20.11 -13.56
N GLY A 134 -36.19 -20.17 -13.26
CA GLY A 134 -37.05 -18.99 -13.26
C GLY A 134 -38.25 -19.11 -12.32
N PRO A 135 -38.91 -17.99 -12.00
CA PRO A 135 -40.06 -17.99 -11.10
C PRO A 135 -41.18 -18.92 -11.59
N TRP A 136 -41.83 -19.62 -10.67
CA TRP A 136 -42.97 -20.49 -10.97
C TRP A 136 -44.18 -19.74 -11.58
N GLU A 137 -44.26 -18.42 -11.40
CA GLU A 137 -45.26 -17.58 -12.08
C GLU A 137 -44.99 -17.38 -13.58
N GLY A 138 -43.78 -17.65 -14.05
CA GLY A 138 -43.33 -17.48 -15.44
C GLY A 138 -43.02 -16.03 -15.82
N ASN A 139 -43.25 -15.70 -17.09
CA ASN A 139 -42.82 -14.46 -17.76
C ASN A 139 -41.30 -14.37 -17.96
N THR A 140 -40.59 -15.51 -17.88
CA THR A 140 -39.14 -15.59 -18.04
C THR A 140 -38.77 -15.67 -19.51
N ASN A 141 -37.80 -14.85 -19.95
CA ASN A 141 -37.25 -14.95 -21.29
C ASN A 141 -36.08 -15.96 -21.31
N VAL A 142 -36.29 -17.11 -21.92
CA VAL A 142 -35.28 -18.17 -22.08
C VAL A 142 -34.62 -18.04 -23.45
N THR A 143 -33.29 -17.93 -23.45
CA THR A 143 -32.46 -17.91 -24.66
C THR A 143 -31.82 -19.27 -24.86
N ILE A 144 -32.22 -19.96 -25.92
CA ILE A 144 -31.79 -21.30 -26.30
C ILE A 144 -30.79 -21.18 -27.44
N LYS A 145 -29.61 -21.77 -27.30
CA LYS A 145 -28.54 -21.78 -28.31
C LYS A 145 -28.24 -23.20 -28.77
N GLY A 146 -28.06 -23.38 -30.07
CA GLY A 146 -27.88 -24.71 -30.65
C GLY A 146 -27.65 -24.68 -32.16
N ILE A 147 -27.91 -25.81 -32.80
CA ILE A 147 -27.80 -25.99 -34.25
C ILE A 147 -29.09 -26.60 -34.81
N ASN A 148 -29.37 -26.29 -36.07
CA ASN A 148 -30.56 -26.75 -36.79
C ASN A 148 -31.88 -26.36 -36.09
N LEU A 149 -31.91 -25.23 -35.37
CA LEU A 149 -33.06 -24.73 -34.60
C LEU A 149 -34.13 -24.04 -35.48
N GLY A 150 -34.56 -24.70 -36.55
CA GLY A 150 -35.52 -24.19 -37.54
C GLY A 150 -34.86 -23.29 -38.58
N LYS A 151 -35.48 -23.16 -39.76
CA LYS A 151 -34.99 -22.29 -40.84
C LYS A 151 -35.79 -21.00 -40.91
N THR A 152 -37.09 -21.12 -40.71
CA THR A 152 -38.05 -20.03 -40.65
C THR A 152 -38.58 -19.90 -39.22
N PHE A 153 -39.18 -18.74 -38.92
CA PHE A 153 -39.79 -18.52 -37.61
C PHE A 153 -41.04 -19.40 -37.39
N ASP A 154 -41.81 -19.64 -38.45
CA ASP A 154 -43.01 -20.48 -38.40
C ASP A 154 -42.71 -21.92 -37.96
N ASP A 155 -41.52 -22.43 -38.32
CA ASP A 155 -41.05 -23.78 -37.95
C ASP A 155 -40.99 -23.97 -36.42
N ILE A 156 -40.73 -22.90 -35.66
CA ILE A 156 -40.49 -22.95 -34.22
C ILE A 156 -41.64 -22.40 -33.38
N TYR A 157 -42.59 -21.66 -33.98
CA TYR A 157 -43.60 -20.88 -33.26
C TYR A 157 -44.39 -21.68 -32.21
N ALA A 158 -44.78 -22.91 -32.54
CA ALA A 158 -45.51 -23.81 -31.63
C ALA A 158 -44.65 -25.00 -31.13
N GLY A 159 -43.36 -25.01 -31.48
CA GLY A 159 -42.48 -26.17 -31.31
C GLY A 159 -41.65 -26.16 -30.04
N VAL A 160 -41.58 -25.03 -29.33
CA VAL A 160 -40.67 -24.86 -28.18
C VAL A 160 -41.42 -25.07 -26.87
N THR A 161 -40.91 -25.96 -26.04
CA THR A 161 -41.39 -26.17 -24.67
C THR A 161 -40.23 -26.18 -23.68
N VAL A 162 -40.47 -25.66 -22.48
CA VAL A 162 -39.50 -25.57 -21.38
C VAL A 162 -40.12 -26.29 -20.18
N ALA A 163 -39.51 -27.40 -19.75
CA ALA A 163 -40.05 -28.26 -18.69
C ALA A 163 -41.53 -28.63 -18.87
N GLY A 164 -41.95 -28.85 -20.13
CA GLY A 164 -43.33 -29.21 -20.49
C GLY A 164 -44.29 -28.02 -20.68
N VAL A 165 -43.88 -26.80 -20.37
CA VAL A 165 -44.69 -25.59 -20.57
C VAL A 165 -44.38 -24.97 -21.94
N PRO A 166 -45.38 -24.54 -22.74
CA PRO A 166 -45.14 -23.89 -24.03
C PRO A 166 -44.37 -22.57 -23.86
N CYS A 167 -43.39 -22.34 -24.74
CA CYS A 167 -42.59 -21.12 -24.77
C CYS A 167 -42.90 -20.34 -26.05
N GLN A 168 -43.23 -19.06 -25.94
CA GLN A 168 -43.60 -18.19 -27.07
C GLN A 168 -42.34 -17.49 -27.62
N PRO A 169 -41.82 -17.86 -28.80
CA PRO A 169 -40.60 -17.25 -29.36
C PRO A 169 -40.83 -15.82 -29.86
N TYR A 170 -39.80 -14.98 -29.76
CA TYR A 170 -39.81 -13.62 -30.30
C TYR A 170 -39.18 -13.58 -31.70
N GLU A 171 -39.94 -13.14 -32.70
CA GLU A 171 -39.49 -13.10 -34.10
C GLU A 171 -38.25 -12.22 -34.29
N HIS A 172 -38.23 -11.04 -33.66
CA HIS A 172 -37.14 -10.07 -33.79
C HIS A 172 -35.83 -10.49 -33.09
N LEU A 173 -35.86 -11.44 -32.17
CA LEU A 173 -34.68 -11.98 -31.47
C LEU A 173 -34.24 -13.34 -32.03
N TYR A 174 -34.98 -13.90 -32.99
CA TYR A 174 -34.67 -15.18 -33.57
C TYR A 174 -33.47 -15.09 -34.52
N ILE A 175 -32.41 -15.84 -34.21
CA ILE A 175 -31.26 -16.01 -35.10
C ILE A 175 -31.42 -17.36 -35.77
N ARG A 176 -31.75 -17.33 -37.06
CA ARG A 176 -32.03 -18.52 -37.88
C ARG A 176 -31.08 -19.66 -37.57
N THR A 177 -31.63 -20.82 -37.23
CA THR A 177 -30.93 -22.10 -37.00
C THR A 177 -29.98 -22.14 -35.79
N LYS A 178 -29.71 -21.00 -35.13
CA LYS A 178 -28.66 -20.86 -34.10
C LYS A 178 -29.19 -20.49 -32.73
N GLN A 179 -30.16 -19.58 -32.64
CA GLN A 179 -30.64 -19.07 -31.36
C GLN A 179 -32.14 -18.78 -31.39
N ILE A 180 -32.85 -19.21 -30.34
CA ILE A 180 -34.26 -18.90 -30.08
C ILE A 180 -34.35 -18.21 -28.74
N THR A 181 -34.91 -17.00 -28.68
CA THR A 181 -35.32 -16.38 -27.41
C THR A 181 -36.84 -16.45 -27.33
N CYS A 182 -37.35 -17.05 -26.26
CA CYS A 182 -38.78 -17.27 -26.06
C CYS A 182 -39.21 -16.95 -24.63
N ARG A 183 -40.46 -16.54 -24.47
CA ARG A 183 -41.07 -16.30 -23.16
C ARG A 183 -41.77 -17.56 -22.67
N VAL A 184 -41.37 -18.07 -21.52
CA VAL A 184 -42.02 -19.20 -20.85
C VAL A 184 -42.97 -18.68 -19.76
N ASP A 185 -44.21 -19.16 -19.79
CA ASP A 185 -45.20 -18.92 -18.73
C ASP A 185 -45.01 -19.90 -17.57
N GLY A 186 -45.70 -19.68 -16.45
CA GLY A 186 -45.57 -20.55 -15.27
C GLY A 186 -46.37 -21.85 -15.40
N PRO A 187 -45.98 -22.95 -14.74
CA PRO A 187 -46.78 -24.18 -14.67
C PRO A 187 -48.10 -24.01 -13.89
N GLY A 188 -48.40 -22.82 -13.36
CA GLY A 188 -49.64 -22.52 -12.63
C GLY A 188 -49.70 -23.12 -11.22
N SER A 189 -48.66 -23.83 -10.79
CA SER A 189 -48.53 -24.42 -9.46
C SER A 189 -47.20 -24.04 -8.81
N LYS A 190 -47.19 -23.93 -7.48
CA LYS A 190 -45.97 -23.67 -6.69
C LYS A 190 -45.08 -24.91 -6.50
N LYS A 191 -45.44 -26.05 -7.09
CA LYS A 191 -44.63 -27.25 -6.99
C LYS A 191 -43.35 -27.04 -7.78
N LEU A 192 -42.25 -27.56 -7.25
CA LEU A 192 -40.99 -27.63 -7.98
C LEU A 192 -41.20 -28.50 -9.21
N GLU A 193 -41.18 -27.89 -10.38
CA GLU A 193 -41.26 -28.55 -11.67
C GLU A 193 -39.91 -28.42 -12.36
N VAL A 194 -39.34 -29.56 -12.74
CA VAL A 194 -38.01 -29.66 -13.36
C VAL A 194 -38.15 -30.45 -14.64
N GLY A 195 -37.60 -29.94 -15.73
CA GLY A 195 -37.63 -30.67 -16.98
C GLY A 195 -36.74 -30.06 -18.07
N PRO A 196 -36.49 -30.81 -19.14
CA PRO A 196 -35.64 -30.37 -20.22
C PRO A 196 -36.31 -29.29 -21.07
N VAL A 197 -35.49 -28.51 -21.77
CA VAL A 197 -35.93 -27.67 -22.89
C VAL A 197 -36.02 -28.54 -24.14
N ILE A 198 -37.15 -28.46 -24.84
CA ILE A 198 -37.43 -29.25 -26.02
C ILE A 198 -37.77 -28.30 -27.17
N VAL A 199 -37.10 -28.50 -28.31
CA VAL A 199 -37.40 -27.80 -29.56
C VAL A 199 -37.85 -28.84 -30.57
N LYS A 200 -39.12 -28.79 -30.97
CA LYS A 200 -39.71 -29.64 -32.00
C LYS A 200 -39.85 -28.86 -33.29
N ILE A 201 -39.23 -29.36 -34.36
CA ILE A 201 -39.28 -28.76 -35.71
C ILE A 201 -39.82 -29.85 -36.63
N GLU A 202 -41.07 -29.67 -37.08
CA GLU A 202 -41.83 -30.68 -37.83
C GLU A 202 -41.78 -32.07 -37.14
N ASN A 203 -41.00 -33.00 -37.70
CA ASN A 203 -40.84 -34.38 -37.24
C ASN A 203 -39.61 -34.59 -36.35
N TYR A 204 -38.72 -33.61 -36.25
CA TYR A 204 -37.48 -33.72 -35.48
C TYR A 204 -37.61 -33.06 -34.11
N ARG A 205 -36.90 -33.61 -33.12
CA ARG A 205 -36.95 -33.16 -31.72
C ARG A 205 -35.53 -33.01 -31.19
N GLY A 206 -35.24 -31.82 -30.65
CA GLY A 206 -34.02 -31.52 -29.92
C GLY A 206 -34.34 -31.41 -28.44
N GLN A 207 -33.45 -31.91 -27.60
CA GLN A 207 -33.60 -31.90 -26.15
C GLN A 207 -32.31 -31.39 -25.51
N SER A 208 -32.43 -30.51 -24.51
CA SER A 208 -31.29 -30.02 -23.75
C SER A 208 -30.69 -31.11 -22.86
N LYS A 209 -29.39 -31.02 -22.59
CA LYS A 209 -28.69 -31.90 -21.64
C LYS A 209 -29.05 -31.56 -20.20
N ASP A 210 -29.11 -30.26 -19.91
CA ASP A 210 -29.49 -29.73 -18.60
C ASP A 210 -31.00 -29.50 -18.52
N ASN A 211 -31.53 -29.49 -17.30
CA ASN A 211 -32.92 -29.21 -17.02
C ASN A 211 -33.13 -27.74 -16.63
N TYR A 212 -34.28 -27.21 -16.99
CA TYR A 212 -34.80 -25.95 -16.50
C TYR A 212 -35.63 -26.21 -15.23
N GLU A 213 -35.51 -25.31 -14.24
CA GLU A 213 -36.19 -25.43 -12.96
C GLU A 213 -37.13 -24.25 -12.69
N PHE A 214 -38.40 -24.55 -12.39
CA PHE A 214 -39.34 -23.55 -11.87
C PHE A 214 -39.21 -23.46 -10.35
N VAL A 215 -38.82 -22.29 -9.86
CA VAL A 215 -38.45 -22.05 -8.46
C VAL A 215 -39.27 -20.92 -7.85
N ASP A 216 -39.26 -20.82 -6.51
CA ASP A 216 -39.83 -19.69 -5.78
C ASP A 216 -38.69 -18.93 -5.06
N PRO A 217 -38.23 -17.78 -5.59
CA PRO A 217 -37.17 -17.01 -4.96
C PRO A 217 -37.59 -16.48 -3.58
N VAL A 218 -36.75 -16.69 -2.58
CA VAL A 218 -37.03 -16.28 -1.19
C VAL A 218 -35.86 -15.50 -0.61
N ILE A 219 -36.16 -14.28 -0.13
CA ILE A 219 -35.20 -13.43 0.55
C ILE A 219 -35.14 -13.82 2.03
N THR A 220 -33.94 -14.06 2.55
CA THR A 220 -33.74 -14.47 3.96
C THR A 220 -33.13 -13.38 4.82
N ASN A 221 -32.15 -12.63 4.31
CA ASN A 221 -31.45 -11.59 5.06
C ASN A 221 -30.80 -10.59 4.12
N ILE A 222 -30.47 -9.42 4.66
CA ILE A 222 -29.71 -8.37 3.98
C ILE A 222 -28.53 -7.93 4.87
N SER A 223 -27.40 -7.62 4.26
CA SER A 223 -26.22 -7.09 4.96
C SER A 223 -25.48 -6.10 4.05
N PRO A 224 -25.25 -4.85 4.49
CA PRO A 224 -25.60 -4.28 5.79
C PRO A 224 -27.09 -3.94 5.85
N LYS A 225 -27.61 -3.63 7.04
CA LYS A 225 -29.00 -3.19 7.25
C LYS A 225 -29.17 -1.67 7.20
N TYR A 226 -28.09 -0.95 6.93
CA TYR A 226 -28.01 0.49 6.97
C TYR A 226 -26.98 1.00 5.96
N GLY A 227 -27.08 2.26 5.58
CA GLY A 227 -26.10 2.96 4.77
C GLY A 227 -26.40 4.46 4.64
N PRO A 228 -25.42 5.27 4.19
CA PRO A 228 -25.58 6.70 4.01
C PRO A 228 -26.71 7.07 3.05
N ARG A 229 -27.37 8.20 3.30
CA ARG A 229 -28.37 8.79 2.40
C ARG A 229 -27.81 9.13 1.02
N SER A 230 -26.51 9.39 0.88
CA SER A 230 -25.87 9.55 -0.44
C SER A 230 -25.91 8.29 -1.31
N GLY A 231 -26.20 7.12 -0.74
CA GLY A 231 -26.19 5.83 -1.43
C GLY A 231 -24.78 5.33 -1.74
N GLY A 232 -24.69 4.36 -2.64
CA GLY A 232 -23.43 3.69 -3.01
C GLY A 232 -23.06 2.50 -2.12
N THR A 233 -23.91 2.16 -1.15
CA THR A 233 -23.70 1.02 -0.26
C THR A 233 -23.96 -0.28 -1.02
N ILE A 234 -23.03 -1.23 -0.92
CA ILE A 234 -23.18 -2.55 -1.54
C ILE A 234 -23.96 -3.46 -0.57
N VAL A 235 -25.23 -3.66 -0.86
CA VAL A 235 -26.11 -4.53 -0.08
C VAL A 235 -26.02 -5.94 -0.62
N LYS A 236 -25.57 -6.85 0.24
CA LYS A 236 -25.61 -8.30 0.03
C LYS A 236 -26.96 -8.84 0.50
N ILE A 237 -27.78 -9.27 -0.45
CA ILE A 237 -29.09 -9.86 -0.22
C ILE A 237 -28.90 -11.37 -0.28
N THR A 238 -29.10 -12.07 0.84
CA THR A 238 -28.97 -13.53 0.91
C THR A 238 -30.35 -14.18 0.86
N GLY A 239 -30.47 -15.28 0.13
CA GLY A 239 -31.73 -15.98 -0.03
C GLY A 239 -31.58 -17.31 -0.77
N ARG A 240 -32.66 -17.77 -1.39
CA ARG A 240 -32.69 -18.96 -2.24
C ARG A 240 -33.17 -18.58 -3.63
N TYR A 241 -32.53 -19.14 -4.65
CA TYR A 241 -32.84 -18.93 -6.07
C TYR A 241 -32.78 -17.44 -6.46
N MET A 242 -31.75 -16.76 -5.96
CA MET A 242 -31.58 -15.31 -6.10
C MET A 242 -31.15 -14.86 -7.50
N ASN A 243 -30.78 -15.80 -8.37
CA ASN A 243 -30.49 -15.61 -9.78
C ASN A 243 -31.60 -16.16 -10.70
N ALA A 244 -32.81 -16.39 -10.17
CA ALA A 244 -33.91 -16.91 -10.96
C ALA A 244 -34.45 -15.88 -11.95
N GLY A 245 -34.73 -16.34 -13.16
CA GLY A 245 -35.35 -15.53 -14.20
C GLY A 245 -34.34 -14.82 -15.09
N SER A 246 -34.88 -14.06 -16.04
CA SER A 246 -34.11 -13.36 -17.06
C SER A 246 -33.84 -11.90 -16.69
N GLU A 247 -34.75 -11.28 -15.94
CA GLU A 247 -34.66 -9.91 -15.48
C GLU A 247 -34.84 -9.86 -13.97
N ILE A 248 -33.84 -9.31 -13.27
CA ILE A 248 -33.86 -9.12 -11.83
C ILE A 248 -33.70 -7.64 -11.54
N LYS A 249 -34.69 -7.04 -10.87
CA LYS A 249 -34.64 -5.66 -10.39
C LYS A 249 -34.74 -5.65 -8.88
N VAL A 250 -34.02 -4.74 -8.25
CA VAL A 250 -34.06 -4.56 -6.79
C VAL A 250 -34.41 -3.10 -6.53
N THR A 251 -35.35 -2.87 -5.61
CA THR A 251 -35.68 -1.54 -5.11
C THR A 251 -35.72 -1.55 -3.58
N ILE A 252 -35.41 -0.41 -2.99
CA ILE A 252 -35.58 -0.14 -1.56
C ILE A 252 -36.64 0.95 -1.49
N ASP A 253 -37.87 0.56 -1.16
CA ASP A 253 -39.10 1.29 -1.49
C ASP A 253 -39.15 1.65 -2.98
N GLU A 254 -39.12 2.96 -3.28
CA GLU A 254 -39.15 3.56 -4.61
C GLU A 254 -37.75 3.78 -5.21
N LEU A 255 -36.69 3.60 -4.42
CA LEU A 255 -35.32 3.86 -4.85
C LEU A 255 -34.69 2.62 -5.51
N PRO A 256 -34.13 2.73 -6.72
CA PRO A 256 -33.51 1.60 -7.40
C PRO A 256 -32.20 1.18 -6.72
N CYS A 257 -31.99 -0.12 -6.57
CA CYS A 257 -30.72 -0.72 -6.18
C CYS A 257 -30.11 -1.40 -7.41
N SER A 258 -28.99 -0.89 -7.91
CA SER A 258 -28.37 -1.37 -9.14
C SER A 258 -27.73 -2.74 -8.90
N VAL A 259 -28.22 -3.79 -9.55
CA VAL A 259 -27.71 -5.15 -9.38
C VAL A 259 -26.30 -5.25 -9.97
N ILE A 260 -25.33 -5.68 -9.16
CA ILE A 260 -23.94 -5.89 -9.54
C ILE A 260 -23.75 -7.35 -9.99
N SER A 261 -24.27 -8.28 -9.21
CA SER A 261 -24.22 -9.72 -9.49
C SER A 261 -25.40 -10.44 -8.85
N ALA A 262 -25.83 -11.53 -9.47
CA ALA A 262 -26.87 -12.42 -8.96
C ALA A 262 -26.40 -13.87 -9.06
N GLU A 263 -26.26 -14.52 -7.92
CA GLU A 263 -25.92 -15.93 -7.75
C GLU A 263 -27.12 -16.69 -7.15
N SER A 264 -27.04 -18.01 -7.02
CA SER A 264 -28.16 -18.82 -6.52
C SER A 264 -28.58 -18.49 -5.08
N ASN A 265 -27.62 -18.15 -4.21
CA ASN A 265 -27.86 -17.87 -2.80
C ASN A 265 -27.73 -16.40 -2.41
N GLU A 266 -27.22 -15.55 -3.30
CA GLU A 266 -27.01 -14.14 -3.01
C GLU A 266 -27.13 -13.23 -4.23
N THR A 267 -27.56 -11.99 -3.99
CA THR A 267 -27.54 -10.90 -4.96
C THR A 267 -26.82 -9.72 -4.33
N LEU A 268 -25.87 -9.13 -5.05
CA LEU A 268 -25.21 -7.89 -4.65
C LEU A 268 -25.85 -6.74 -5.42
N CYS A 269 -26.29 -5.70 -4.72
CA CYS A 269 -26.81 -4.49 -5.35
C CYS A 269 -26.24 -3.23 -4.69
N MET A 270 -26.14 -2.15 -5.46
CA MET A 270 -25.67 -0.85 -4.99
C MET A 270 -26.85 0.11 -4.79
N THR A 271 -26.99 0.67 -3.60
CA THR A 271 -28.09 1.59 -3.27
C THR A 271 -27.98 2.92 -4.02
N SER A 272 -29.11 3.49 -4.42
CA SER A 272 -29.17 4.88 -4.90
C SER A 272 -29.26 5.89 -3.76
N SER A 273 -29.06 7.17 -4.07
CA SER A 273 -29.22 8.26 -3.10
C SER A 273 -30.67 8.44 -2.65
N SER A 274 -30.86 8.70 -1.36
CA SER A 274 -32.12 9.12 -0.74
C SER A 274 -32.06 10.59 -0.33
N ASN A 275 -33.17 11.32 -0.52
CA ASN A 275 -33.27 12.72 -0.12
C ASN A 275 -33.49 12.90 1.40
N ILE A 276 -33.98 11.86 2.07
CA ILE A 276 -34.34 11.86 3.48
C ILE A 276 -33.83 10.59 4.16
N ASN A 277 -33.67 10.68 5.48
CA ASN A 277 -33.41 9.52 6.32
C ASN A 277 -34.72 8.75 6.47
N ARG A 278 -34.69 7.46 6.13
CA ARG A 278 -35.88 6.61 6.13
C ARG A 278 -35.52 5.14 6.22
N ASN A 279 -36.46 4.37 6.73
CA ASN A 279 -36.41 2.91 6.69
C ASN A 279 -37.15 2.44 5.46
N GLY A 280 -36.43 1.85 4.50
CA GLY A 280 -37.03 1.34 3.29
C GLY A 280 -37.14 -0.18 3.27
N THR A 281 -38.26 -0.68 2.77
CA THR A 281 -38.48 -2.11 2.58
C THR A 281 -37.83 -2.55 1.28
N LEU A 282 -37.03 -3.61 1.35
CA LEU A 282 -36.39 -4.17 0.17
C LEU A 282 -37.39 -5.03 -0.63
N LEU A 283 -37.52 -4.72 -1.91
CA LEU A 283 -38.35 -5.40 -2.88
C LEU A 283 -37.47 -5.90 -4.02
N MET A 284 -37.52 -7.20 -4.28
CA MET A 284 -36.94 -7.79 -5.49
C MET A 284 -38.04 -8.14 -6.48
N ILE A 285 -37.78 -7.88 -7.75
CA ILE A 285 -38.69 -8.13 -8.87
C ILE A 285 -37.98 -9.10 -9.81
N PHE A 286 -38.50 -10.33 -9.90
CA PHE A 286 -38.01 -11.39 -10.78
C PHE A 286 -39.00 -11.53 -11.94
N ASP A 287 -38.58 -11.19 -13.17
CA ASP A 287 -39.42 -11.24 -14.38
C ASP A 287 -40.80 -10.57 -14.23
N GLY A 288 -40.86 -9.47 -13.46
CA GLY A 288 -42.08 -8.71 -13.18
C GLY A 288 -42.89 -9.19 -11.97
N LYS A 289 -42.39 -10.15 -11.19
CA LYS A 289 -43.03 -10.65 -9.95
C LYS A 289 -42.26 -10.25 -8.70
N ASN A 290 -43.02 -9.79 -7.71
CA ASN A 290 -42.49 -9.13 -6.52
C ASN A 290 -42.22 -10.13 -5.38
N ARG A 291 -41.10 -9.94 -4.69
CA ARG A 291 -40.70 -10.61 -3.44
C ARG A 291 -40.21 -9.57 -2.45
N THR A 292 -40.92 -9.43 -1.33
CA THR A 292 -40.61 -8.44 -0.29
C THR A 292 -39.83 -9.08 0.85
N TYR A 293 -38.83 -8.37 1.36
CA TYR A 293 -38.14 -8.73 2.58
C TYR A 293 -38.92 -8.23 3.81
N ASN A 294 -38.99 -9.04 4.87
CA ASN A 294 -39.73 -8.70 6.10
C ASN A 294 -39.01 -7.68 7.01
N GLY A 295 -37.80 -7.26 6.66
CA GLY A 295 -37.04 -6.22 7.38
C GLY A 295 -36.90 -4.94 6.56
N TYR A 296 -36.15 -3.99 7.10
CA TYR A 296 -35.89 -2.70 6.46
C TYR A 296 -34.39 -2.46 6.33
N PHE A 297 -34.05 -1.65 5.31
CA PHE A 297 -32.76 -1.00 5.16
C PHE A 297 -32.89 0.46 5.61
N GLU A 298 -32.06 0.88 6.55
CA GLU A 298 -32.09 2.22 7.13
C GLU A 298 -31.12 3.17 6.42
N TYR A 299 -31.65 4.22 5.80
CA TYR A 299 -30.85 5.33 5.29
C TYR A 299 -30.52 6.30 6.44
N VAL A 300 -29.24 6.39 6.77
CA VAL A 300 -28.71 7.25 7.83
C VAL A 300 -28.05 8.51 7.27
N ASP A 301 -27.79 9.49 8.14
CA ASP A 301 -27.04 10.68 7.78
C ASP A 301 -25.63 10.33 7.27
N ASP A 302 -25.18 11.07 6.26
CA ASP A 302 -23.87 10.87 5.66
C ASP A 302 -22.73 11.02 6.70
N PRO A 303 -21.66 10.21 6.59
CA PRO A 303 -20.49 10.34 7.44
C PRO A 303 -19.84 11.71 7.25
N THR A 304 -19.32 12.25 8.35
CA THR A 304 -18.56 13.51 8.34
C THR A 304 -17.21 13.31 9.01
N ILE A 305 -16.21 14.01 8.50
CA ILE A 305 -14.85 13.99 9.06
C ILE A 305 -14.66 15.27 9.85
N GLU A 306 -14.21 15.16 11.10
CA GLU A 306 -13.95 16.30 11.98
C GLU A 306 -12.45 16.56 12.13
N SER A 307 -11.63 15.51 12.27
CA SER A 307 -10.18 15.64 12.24
C SER A 307 -9.47 14.42 11.66
N VAL A 308 -8.31 14.68 11.06
CA VAL A 308 -7.43 13.65 10.48
C VAL A 308 -6.03 13.93 11.01
N GLU A 309 -5.50 13.00 11.81
CA GLU A 309 -4.31 13.25 12.61
C GLU A 309 -3.32 12.09 12.47
N SER A 310 -2.05 12.43 12.30
CA SER A 310 -0.92 11.51 12.40
C SER A 310 0.15 12.13 13.30
N GLY A 311 0.79 11.31 14.13
CA GLY A 311 1.80 11.74 15.10
C GLY A 311 1.34 11.61 16.55
N VAL A 312 2.28 11.87 17.46
CA VAL A 312 2.06 11.81 18.90
C VAL A 312 1.17 12.96 19.37
N ALA A 313 0.33 12.70 20.38
CA ALA A 313 -0.52 13.69 21.02
C ALA A 313 0.27 14.94 21.46
N GLY A 314 -0.07 16.10 20.90
CA GLY A 314 0.55 17.40 21.22
C GLY A 314 1.34 18.05 20.08
N GLN A 315 1.60 17.35 18.97
CA GLN A 315 2.07 17.96 17.72
C GLN A 315 0.90 18.54 16.91
N ILE A 316 1.22 19.33 15.87
CA ILE A 316 0.22 19.86 14.94
C ILE A 316 -0.53 18.67 14.32
N LYS A 317 -1.84 18.68 14.48
CA LYS A 317 -2.81 17.69 14.05
C LYS A 317 -2.95 17.70 12.51
N VAL A 318 -2.00 17.08 11.83
CA VAL A 318 -1.93 17.02 10.35
C VAL A 318 -1.69 15.57 9.93
N PRO A 319 -2.32 15.08 8.86
CA PRO A 319 -2.00 13.78 8.31
C PRO A 319 -0.61 13.79 7.66
N LYS A 320 0.20 12.78 8.00
CA LYS A 320 1.58 12.61 7.52
C LYS A 320 1.75 11.20 6.98
N GLY A 321 2.64 11.05 6.00
CA GLY A 321 3.05 9.73 5.52
C GLY A 321 4.36 9.74 4.77
N ILE A 322 4.74 8.56 4.29
CA ILE A 322 5.95 8.29 3.50
C ILE A 322 5.57 7.59 2.20
N PRO A 323 6.39 7.68 1.13
CA PRO A 323 6.12 7.02 -0.15
C PRO A 323 5.82 5.52 -0.03
N ALA A 324 6.49 4.81 0.87
CA ALA A 324 6.25 3.38 1.05
C ALA A 324 4.86 3.03 1.65
N GLY A 325 4.17 4.02 2.22
CA GLY A 325 2.86 3.85 2.84
C GLY A 325 2.91 3.19 4.22
N GLY A 326 1.72 2.85 4.72
CA GLY A 326 1.53 2.04 5.94
C GLY A 326 1.59 2.77 7.28
N ILE A 327 1.73 4.09 7.28
CA ILE A 327 1.70 4.91 8.50
C ILE A 327 0.28 5.00 9.03
N LYS A 328 0.10 4.83 10.34
CA LYS A 328 -1.21 4.90 10.98
C LYS A 328 -1.71 6.35 11.08
N ILE A 329 -2.92 6.58 10.58
CA ILE A 329 -3.61 7.87 10.57
C ILE A 329 -4.92 7.69 11.32
N SER A 330 -5.08 8.43 12.42
CA SER A 330 -6.31 8.39 13.20
C SER A 330 -7.29 9.43 12.67
N VAL A 331 -8.51 8.99 12.42
CA VAL A 331 -9.57 9.83 11.84
C VAL A 331 -10.73 9.88 12.80
N THR A 332 -11.15 11.09 13.14
CA THR A 332 -12.32 11.34 13.99
C THR A 332 -13.42 12.01 13.18
N GLY A 333 -14.66 11.66 13.49
CA GLY A 333 -15.82 12.09 12.72
C GLY A 333 -17.14 11.63 13.33
N LYS A 334 -18.17 11.56 12.49
CA LYS A 334 -19.49 11.03 12.84
C LYS A 334 -19.95 10.02 11.79
N ASN A 335 -20.76 9.06 12.22
CA ASN A 335 -21.40 8.05 11.38
C ASN A 335 -20.42 7.19 10.56
N LEU A 336 -19.17 7.05 11.04
CA LEU A 336 -18.14 6.27 10.35
C LEU A 336 -18.44 4.78 10.36
N GLY A 337 -19.16 4.30 11.39
CA GLY A 337 -19.56 2.90 11.57
C GLY A 337 -20.60 2.40 10.59
N TYR A 338 -21.24 3.28 9.83
CA TYR A 338 -22.24 2.91 8.82
C TYR A 338 -21.64 2.56 7.46
N ILE A 339 -20.35 2.85 7.26
CA ILE A 339 -19.64 2.58 6.02
C ILE A 339 -18.91 1.24 6.13
N GLN A 340 -19.16 0.33 5.18
CA GLN A 340 -18.60 -1.02 5.24
C GLN A 340 -17.09 -1.06 4.97
N ASN A 341 -16.66 -0.35 3.92
CA ASN A 341 -15.28 -0.39 3.43
C ASN A 341 -14.78 1.03 3.15
N PRO A 342 -14.55 1.86 4.19
CA PRO A 342 -13.99 3.18 3.98
C PRO A 342 -12.55 3.08 3.46
N GLN A 343 -12.23 3.93 2.49
CA GLN A 343 -10.89 3.99 1.91
C GLN A 343 -10.37 5.42 1.97
N MET A 344 -9.10 5.58 2.32
CA MET A 344 -8.39 6.84 2.22
C MET A 344 -7.73 6.91 0.84
N TYR A 345 -7.79 8.07 0.19
CA TYR A 345 -7.04 8.30 -1.04
C TYR A 345 -6.21 9.59 -0.97
N VAL A 346 -5.09 9.59 -1.68
CA VAL A 346 -4.18 10.73 -1.83
C VAL A 346 -3.87 10.91 -3.32
N TYR A 347 -3.87 12.15 -3.79
CA TYR A 347 -3.46 12.50 -5.15
C TYR A 347 -1.97 12.84 -5.19
N TYR A 348 -1.27 12.23 -6.15
CA TYR A 348 0.12 12.56 -6.47
C TYR A 348 0.29 12.48 -7.99
N ASP A 349 0.73 13.58 -8.61
CA ASP A 349 0.94 13.69 -10.06
C ASP A 349 -0.28 13.22 -10.89
N ASP A 350 -1.46 13.75 -10.56
CA ASP A 350 -2.77 13.41 -11.14
C ASP A 350 -3.20 11.93 -11.03
N LYS A 351 -2.45 11.12 -10.26
CA LYS A 351 -2.79 9.72 -9.96
C LYS A 351 -3.33 9.60 -8.53
N MET A 352 -4.36 8.77 -8.39
CA MET A 352 -5.02 8.51 -7.11
C MET A 352 -4.48 7.21 -6.50
N PHE A 353 -3.87 7.33 -5.31
CA PHE A 353 -3.39 6.19 -4.52
C PHE A 353 -4.34 5.92 -3.36
N VAL A 354 -4.77 4.67 -3.19
CA VAL A 354 -5.85 4.30 -2.26
C VAL A 354 -5.37 3.30 -1.21
N SER A 355 -5.86 3.45 0.02
CA SER A 355 -5.60 2.56 1.14
C SER A 355 -6.87 2.29 1.93
N ARG A 356 -6.94 1.13 2.61
CA ARG A 356 -8.10 0.72 3.42
C ARG A 356 -8.05 1.34 4.82
N CYS A 357 -9.22 1.58 5.38
CA CYS A 357 -9.39 2.05 6.74
C CYS A 357 -10.17 1.03 7.58
N ASP A 358 -9.79 0.90 8.84
CA ASP A 358 -10.40 0.04 9.83
C ASP A 358 -11.28 0.89 10.76
N VAL A 359 -12.59 0.65 10.73
CA VAL A 359 -13.53 1.40 11.57
C VAL A 359 -13.54 0.83 12.98
N LEU A 360 -13.27 1.67 13.98
CA LEU A 360 -13.26 1.27 15.39
C LEU A 360 -14.61 1.56 16.06
N SER A 361 -15.22 2.69 15.74
CA SER A 361 -16.46 3.15 16.34
C SER A 361 -17.25 4.05 15.38
N GLN A 362 -18.43 4.52 15.81
CA GLN A 362 -19.20 5.50 15.04
C GLN A 362 -18.47 6.84 14.85
N THR A 363 -17.48 7.14 15.69
CA THR A 363 -16.77 8.43 15.69
C THR A 363 -15.28 8.32 15.39
N SER A 364 -14.71 7.11 15.36
CA SER A 364 -13.29 6.92 15.14
C SER A 364 -13.00 5.76 14.18
N MET A 365 -12.04 5.98 13.29
CA MET A 365 -11.46 4.96 12.42
C MET A 365 -9.96 5.16 12.29
N ASP A 366 -9.24 4.07 12.07
CA ASP A 366 -7.80 4.09 11.83
C ASP A 366 -7.54 3.75 10.36
N CYS A 367 -6.86 4.64 9.66
CA CYS A 367 -6.47 4.44 8.27
C CYS A 367 -4.96 4.21 8.17
N ARG A 368 -4.53 3.51 7.12
CA ARG A 368 -3.11 3.43 6.77
C ARG A 368 -2.82 4.35 5.60
N SER A 369 -1.70 5.06 5.61
CA SER A 369 -1.30 5.89 4.47
C SER A 369 -1.09 5.01 3.22
N PRO A 370 -1.53 5.45 2.03
CA PRO A 370 -1.33 4.68 0.79
C PRO A 370 0.14 4.63 0.39
N THR A 371 0.51 3.60 -0.36
CA THR A 371 1.82 3.51 -1.02
C THR A 371 1.78 4.37 -2.28
N ILE A 372 2.72 5.30 -2.39
CA ILE A 372 2.81 6.29 -3.49
C ILE A 372 4.07 5.99 -4.29
N GLU A 373 3.90 5.80 -5.60
CA GLU A 373 5.00 5.58 -6.53
C GLU A 373 5.65 6.91 -6.90
N VAL A 374 6.73 7.26 -6.19
CA VAL A 374 7.53 8.45 -6.47
C VAL A 374 8.68 8.08 -7.41
N PRO A 375 8.86 8.77 -8.55
CA PRO A 375 10.01 8.53 -9.43
C PRO A 375 11.34 8.72 -8.69
N GLU A 376 12.33 7.84 -8.90
CA GLU A 376 13.63 7.86 -8.19
C GLU A 376 14.41 9.18 -8.32
N HIS A 377 14.06 10.01 -9.30
CA HIS A 377 14.74 11.28 -9.59
C HIS A 377 14.23 12.43 -8.69
N VAL A 378 13.13 12.22 -7.95
CA VAL A 378 12.54 13.23 -7.07
C VAL A 378 13.06 13.01 -5.65
N GLN A 379 13.96 13.89 -5.21
CA GLN A 379 14.42 13.90 -3.83
C GLN A 379 13.44 14.67 -2.95
N LEU A 380 12.76 13.96 -2.05
CA LEU A 380 11.86 14.57 -1.07
C LEU A 380 12.69 15.22 0.05
N ASP A 381 12.43 16.50 0.31
CA ASP A 381 13.06 17.22 1.40
C ASP A 381 12.41 16.85 2.75
N ALA A 382 13.24 16.65 3.77
CA ALA A 382 12.80 16.34 5.12
C ALA A 382 12.34 17.59 5.90
N GLU A 383 12.78 18.78 5.50
CA GLU A 383 12.36 20.04 6.12
C GLU A 383 11.12 20.63 5.44
N HIS A 384 11.00 20.49 4.12
CA HIS A 384 9.87 20.96 3.32
C HIS A 384 9.10 19.78 2.72
N PRO A 385 8.11 19.20 3.44
CA PRO A 385 7.31 18.10 2.93
C PRO A 385 6.45 18.52 1.75
N LEU A 386 6.15 17.58 0.86
CA LEU A 386 5.17 17.81 -0.20
C LEU A 386 3.77 17.87 0.40
N HIS A 387 2.99 18.86 -0.04
CA HIS A 387 1.60 19.04 0.34
C HIS A 387 0.71 18.41 -0.71
N LEU A 388 0.01 17.33 -0.34
CA LEU A 388 -0.85 16.56 -1.24
C LEU A 388 -2.32 16.73 -0.88
N GLU A 389 -3.17 16.63 -1.90
CA GLU A 389 -4.61 16.54 -1.72
C GLU A 389 -5.01 15.13 -1.31
N TYR A 390 -5.96 15.04 -0.39
CA TYR A 390 -6.46 13.76 0.09
C TYR A 390 -7.95 13.84 0.41
N GLY A 391 -8.57 12.67 0.50
CA GLY A 391 -9.95 12.53 0.91
C GLY A 391 -10.26 11.09 1.26
N PHE A 392 -11.54 10.82 1.46
CA PHE A 392 -12.04 9.47 1.72
C PHE A 392 -13.07 9.07 0.69
N ARG A 393 -13.05 7.79 0.33
CA ARG A 393 -14.09 7.12 -0.42
C ARG A 393 -14.94 6.33 0.57
N MET A 394 -16.13 6.85 0.83
CA MET A 394 -17.14 6.25 1.70
C MET A 394 -18.43 6.16 0.90
N ASP A 395 -18.63 5.03 0.23
CA ASP A 395 -19.73 4.82 -0.71
C ASP A 395 -19.80 5.97 -1.75
N ASN A 396 -20.95 6.63 -1.92
CA ASN A 396 -21.14 7.75 -2.83
C ASN A 396 -21.17 9.13 -2.13
N VAL A 397 -20.63 9.23 -0.91
CA VAL A 397 -20.66 10.46 -0.13
C VAL A 397 -19.60 11.43 -0.66
N THR A 398 -20.04 12.56 -1.22
CA THR A 398 -19.15 13.59 -1.79
C THR A 398 -18.55 14.52 -0.74
N GLY A 399 -19.21 14.71 0.40
CA GLY A 399 -18.76 15.63 1.45
C GLY A 399 -17.43 15.24 2.12
N VAL A 400 -17.05 13.95 2.04
CA VAL A 400 -15.77 13.43 2.56
C VAL A 400 -14.68 13.33 1.49
N GLN A 401 -15.01 13.70 0.24
CA GLN A 401 -14.06 13.77 -0.87
C GLN A 401 -13.39 15.15 -0.87
N ASN A 402 -12.11 15.18 -1.28
CA ASN A 402 -11.30 16.39 -1.45
C ASN A 402 -11.30 17.30 -0.21
N LEU A 403 -10.93 16.75 0.94
CA LEU A 403 -10.99 17.45 2.22
C LEU A 403 -10.12 18.71 2.26
N THR A 404 -9.01 18.75 1.52
CA THR A 404 -8.12 19.92 1.42
C THR A 404 -8.85 21.15 0.88
N GLN A 405 -9.81 20.96 -0.03
CA GLN A 405 -10.63 22.06 -0.56
C GLN A 405 -11.69 22.52 0.44
N ASN A 406 -12.10 21.63 1.36
CA ASN A 406 -13.07 21.90 2.41
C ASN A 406 -12.44 22.51 3.69
N GLY A 407 -11.21 23.03 3.60
CA GLY A 407 -10.53 23.74 4.68
C GLY A 407 -9.70 22.87 5.63
N PHE A 408 -9.48 21.60 5.30
CA PHE A 408 -8.56 20.73 6.06
C PHE A 408 -7.09 20.98 5.65
N ASN A 409 -6.17 20.68 6.57
CA ASN A 409 -4.73 20.76 6.30
C ASN A 409 -4.32 19.73 5.25
N HIS A 410 -3.39 20.09 4.36
CA HIS A 410 -2.86 19.18 3.34
C HIS A 410 -2.17 17.94 3.95
N PHE A 411 -2.18 16.84 3.21
CA PHE A 411 -1.42 15.64 3.55
C PHE A 411 0.08 15.90 3.35
N LEU A 412 0.88 15.69 4.39
CA LEU A 412 2.32 15.94 4.34
C LEU A 412 3.08 14.66 4.00
N LEU A 413 3.67 14.63 2.80
CA LEU A 413 4.52 13.53 2.37
C LEU A 413 5.98 13.84 2.69
N TYR A 414 6.58 13.00 3.55
CA TYR A 414 7.99 13.06 3.95
C TYR A 414 8.80 11.97 3.24
N PRO A 415 10.13 12.12 3.12
CA PRO A 415 11.00 11.05 2.63
C PRO A 415 10.91 9.79 3.52
N ASN A 416 11.19 8.63 2.92
CA ASN A 416 11.31 7.37 3.67
C ASN A 416 12.42 7.50 4.74
N PRO A 417 12.24 6.93 5.94
CA PRO A 417 13.28 6.90 6.96
C PRO A 417 14.46 6.04 6.50
N ILE A 418 15.67 6.44 6.89
CA ILE A 418 16.91 5.71 6.59
C ILE A 418 17.45 5.18 7.91
N TYR A 419 17.81 3.90 7.95
CA TYR A 419 18.46 3.29 9.11
C TYR A 419 19.90 2.95 8.76
N ASP A 420 20.81 3.28 9.66
CA ASP A 420 22.22 2.97 9.51
C ASP A 420 22.48 1.53 9.95
N MET A 421 23.36 0.84 9.22
CA MET A 421 23.85 -0.48 9.62
C MET A 421 24.73 -0.37 10.87
N PHE A 422 24.88 -1.45 11.62
CA PHE A 422 25.82 -1.46 12.74
C PHE A 422 27.27 -1.27 12.24
N GLU A 423 28.07 -0.52 13.00
CA GLU A 423 29.51 -0.30 12.68
C GLU A 423 30.29 -1.63 12.61
N GLU A 424 29.85 -2.63 13.38
CA GLU A 424 30.35 -4.01 13.35
C GLU A 424 29.25 -4.94 12.79
N GLU A 425 29.60 -5.91 11.93
CA GLU A 425 28.64 -6.90 11.38
C GLU A 425 27.86 -7.63 12.49
N VAL A 426 28.49 -7.81 13.65
CA VAL A 426 27.91 -8.39 14.86
C VAL A 426 28.00 -7.37 15.99
N LYS A 427 26.85 -6.83 16.43
CA LYS A 427 26.80 -5.94 17.59
C LYS A 427 26.68 -6.74 18.88
N TYR A 428 27.60 -6.51 19.82
CA TYR A 428 27.57 -7.13 21.14
C TYR A 428 26.65 -6.36 22.11
N TYR A 429 25.57 -7.00 22.52
CA TYR A 429 24.57 -6.39 23.39
C TYR A 429 24.98 -6.48 24.87
N LYS A 430 25.24 -5.33 25.52
CA LYS A 430 25.62 -5.23 26.96
C LYS A 430 24.73 -4.30 27.78
N SER A 431 23.78 -3.61 27.17
CA SER A 431 22.92 -2.59 27.81
C SER A 431 21.51 -3.11 28.04
N ASP A 432 20.63 -2.34 28.68
CA ASP A 432 19.19 -2.68 28.82
C ASP A 432 18.36 -2.24 27.59
N TYR A 433 18.94 -1.42 26.72
CA TYR A 433 18.30 -0.85 25.54
C TYR A 433 19.21 -0.99 24.32
N LEU A 434 18.61 -1.36 23.19
CA LEU A 434 19.24 -1.40 21.87
C LEU A 434 18.98 -0.07 21.16
N THR A 435 20.06 0.62 20.79
CA THR A 435 20.03 1.83 19.98
C THR A 435 20.33 1.50 18.53
N ILE A 436 19.50 2.01 17.62
CA ILE A 436 19.67 1.93 16.16
C ILE A 436 19.68 3.37 15.63
N ASN A 437 20.76 3.75 14.96
CA ASN A 437 20.92 5.07 14.39
C ASN A 437 20.25 5.16 13.01
N GLY A 438 19.90 6.36 12.60
CA GLY A 438 19.33 6.62 11.29
C GLY A 438 19.02 8.09 11.07
N GLN A 439 18.23 8.36 10.04
CA GLN A 439 17.81 9.70 9.63
C GLN A 439 16.31 9.73 9.31
N HIS A 440 15.66 10.84 9.62
CA HIS A 440 14.23 11.11 9.36
C HIS A 440 13.23 10.16 10.05
N LEU A 441 13.64 9.54 11.15
CA LEU A 441 12.88 8.50 11.85
C LEU A 441 11.55 8.99 12.44
N GLU A 442 11.52 10.18 13.05
CA GLU A 442 10.35 10.73 13.77
C GLU A 442 9.60 11.79 12.94
N ARG A 443 9.85 11.90 11.62
CA ARG A 443 9.21 12.94 10.80
C ARG A 443 7.74 12.62 10.50
N ALA A 444 7.52 11.44 9.95
CA ALA A 444 6.19 10.92 9.62
C ALA A 444 5.80 9.69 10.44
N CYS A 445 6.77 8.94 10.98
CA CYS A 445 6.54 7.70 11.70
C CYS A 445 6.42 7.94 13.21
N GLN A 446 5.61 7.10 13.87
CA GLN A 446 5.52 7.00 15.33
C GLN A 446 6.11 5.69 15.83
N GLU A 447 6.26 5.57 17.15
CA GLU A 447 6.72 4.34 17.83
C GLU A 447 5.85 3.12 17.47
N SER A 448 4.54 3.31 17.27
CA SER A 448 3.60 2.26 16.89
C SER A 448 3.69 1.82 15.42
N ASP A 449 4.30 2.63 14.55
CA ASP A 449 4.45 2.34 13.11
C ASP A 449 5.73 1.55 12.80
N VAL A 450 6.62 1.41 13.79
CA VAL A 450 7.93 0.76 13.65
C VAL A 450 7.96 -0.52 14.46
N ILE A 451 8.26 -1.63 13.79
CA ILE A 451 8.41 -2.94 14.41
C ILE A 451 9.86 -3.38 14.22
N VAL A 452 10.56 -3.63 15.32
CA VAL A 452 11.93 -4.16 15.28
C VAL A 452 11.87 -5.65 15.58
N GLN A 453 12.27 -6.46 14.61
CA GLN A 453 12.33 -7.91 14.71
C GLN A 453 13.77 -8.36 14.95
N ILE A 454 13.97 -9.26 15.91
CA ILE A 454 15.25 -9.86 16.27
C ILE A 454 15.07 -11.37 16.19
N GLY A 455 15.55 -11.98 15.10
CA GLY A 455 15.28 -13.40 14.80
C GLY A 455 13.77 -13.68 14.75
N ASN A 456 13.28 -14.58 15.62
CA ASN A 456 11.85 -14.91 15.71
C ASN A 456 11.04 -14.09 16.73
N THR A 457 11.67 -13.12 17.42
CA THR A 457 11.01 -12.30 18.46
C THR A 457 11.00 -10.82 18.09
N TYR A 458 10.15 -10.03 18.76
CA TYR A 458 10.03 -8.59 18.55
C TYR A 458 10.65 -7.81 19.71
N CYS A 459 11.29 -6.68 19.40
CA CYS A 459 11.82 -5.73 20.35
C CYS A 459 10.74 -4.67 20.66
N ASN A 460 10.49 -4.38 21.94
CA ASN A 460 9.51 -3.35 22.29
C ASN A 460 10.14 -1.97 22.11
N VAL A 461 9.64 -1.17 21.17
CA VAL A 461 10.15 0.17 20.88
C VAL A 461 9.75 1.10 22.03
N THR A 462 10.74 1.77 22.64
CA THR A 462 10.55 2.59 23.84
C THR A 462 10.57 4.08 23.55
N SER A 463 11.34 4.49 22.54
CA SER A 463 11.39 5.88 22.10
C SER A 463 11.92 5.96 20.68
N LEU A 464 11.27 6.81 19.89
CA LEU A 464 11.68 7.17 18.54
C LEU A 464 12.07 8.66 18.52
N SER A 465 13.31 8.95 18.14
CA SER A 465 13.80 10.31 17.92
C SER A 465 14.19 10.50 16.46
N ARG A 466 14.42 11.74 16.02
CA ARG A 466 14.81 12.06 14.63
C ARG A 466 15.99 11.26 14.07
N GLN A 467 16.95 10.87 14.91
CA GLN A 467 18.20 10.21 14.51
C GLN A 467 18.44 8.84 15.17
N GLN A 468 17.66 8.48 16.18
CA GLN A 468 17.88 7.25 16.94
C GLN A 468 16.55 6.61 17.32
N LEU A 469 16.47 5.30 17.11
CA LEU A 469 15.43 4.42 17.64
C LEU A 469 16.00 3.67 18.83
N THR A 470 15.23 3.63 19.92
CA THR A 470 15.55 2.82 21.09
C THR A 470 14.49 1.75 21.30
N CYS A 471 14.92 0.52 21.49
CA CYS A 471 14.01 -0.57 21.80
C CYS A 471 14.60 -1.46 22.90
N ARG A 472 13.74 -2.15 23.64
CA ARG A 472 14.12 -3.11 24.67
C ARG A 472 14.07 -4.53 24.09
N PRO A 473 15.22 -5.16 23.82
CA PRO A 473 15.25 -6.51 23.25
C PRO A 473 14.93 -7.56 24.32
N PRO A 474 14.59 -8.79 23.92
CA PRO A 474 14.32 -9.87 24.87
C PRO A 474 15.56 -10.19 25.71
N PRO A 475 15.37 -10.65 26.96
CA PRO A 475 16.48 -10.95 27.88
C PRO A 475 17.29 -12.19 27.48
N VAL A 476 16.72 -13.08 26.66
CA VAL A 476 17.37 -14.29 26.16
C VAL A 476 17.50 -14.17 24.64
N GLN A 477 18.68 -14.52 24.12
CA GLN A 477 18.96 -14.49 22.68
C GLN A 477 18.00 -15.42 21.91
N PRO A 478 17.19 -14.90 20.97
CA PRO A 478 16.31 -15.72 20.13
C PRO A 478 17.11 -16.48 19.07
N PRO A 479 16.60 -17.63 18.57
CA PRO A 479 17.18 -18.31 17.42
C PRO A 479 17.08 -17.46 16.15
N ALA A 480 18.02 -17.64 15.23
CA ALA A 480 17.96 -17.07 13.89
C ALA A 480 16.84 -17.72 13.06
N LEU A 481 16.43 -17.09 11.97
CA LEU A 481 15.45 -17.63 11.02
C LEU A 481 16.17 -18.05 9.74
N ASN A 482 15.99 -19.30 9.30
CA ASN A 482 16.48 -19.79 8.02
C ASN A 482 15.64 -19.25 6.85
N ALA A 483 16.09 -19.48 5.61
CA ALA A 483 15.41 -19.04 4.39
C ALA A 483 13.95 -19.54 4.29
N GLU A 484 13.61 -20.67 4.91
CA GLU A 484 12.23 -21.20 5.00
C GLU A 484 11.45 -20.71 6.24
N GLY A 485 11.97 -19.75 7.02
CA GLY A 485 11.31 -19.20 8.21
C GLY A 485 11.33 -20.11 9.45
N LEU A 486 12.18 -21.13 9.47
CA LEU A 486 12.36 -22.06 10.59
C LEU A 486 13.47 -21.59 11.54
N PRO A 487 13.36 -21.87 12.86
CA PRO A 487 14.34 -21.41 13.85
C PRO A 487 15.64 -22.22 13.77
N ASP A 488 16.75 -21.55 13.49
CA ASP A 488 18.11 -22.10 13.53
C ASP A 488 18.86 -21.58 14.76
N LYS A 489 19.52 -22.49 15.45
CA LYS A 489 20.27 -22.21 16.68
C LYS A 489 21.77 -22.03 16.43
N GLN A 490 22.27 -22.31 15.23
CA GLN A 490 23.70 -22.18 14.91
C GLN A 490 24.07 -20.77 14.45
N GLU A 491 23.12 -20.01 13.88
CA GLU A 491 23.35 -18.64 13.44
C GLU A 491 22.91 -17.58 14.47
N LEU A 492 23.54 -16.41 14.41
CA LEU A 492 23.16 -15.25 15.22
C LEU A 492 21.91 -14.58 14.66
N PRO A 493 20.97 -14.15 15.51
CA PRO A 493 19.73 -13.51 15.07
C PRO A 493 20.01 -12.18 14.34
N GLU A 494 19.41 -12.03 13.17
CA GLU A 494 19.43 -10.79 12.38
C GLU A 494 18.41 -9.78 12.95
N VAL A 495 18.82 -8.51 13.01
CA VAL A 495 17.97 -7.39 13.42
C VAL A 495 17.40 -6.73 12.17
N ILE A 496 16.08 -6.81 12.03
CA ILE A 496 15.33 -6.26 10.90
C ILE A 496 14.37 -5.20 11.44
N VAL A 497 14.45 -3.99 10.90
CA VAL A 497 13.51 -2.91 11.21
C VAL A 497 12.46 -2.84 10.11
N ILE A 498 11.19 -2.93 10.50
CA ILE A 498 10.04 -2.90 9.60
C ILE A 498 9.26 -1.62 9.86
N VAL A 499 9.06 -0.80 8.83
CA VAL A 499 8.29 0.45 8.91
C VAL A 499 7.08 0.37 7.98
N GLY A 500 5.89 0.69 8.50
CA GLY A 500 4.67 0.73 7.69
C GLY A 500 4.29 -0.60 7.02
N ASN A 501 4.76 -1.73 7.57
CA ASN A 501 4.64 -3.10 7.05
C ASN A 501 5.32 -3.40 5.69
N THR A 502 5.74 -2.39 4.93
CA THR A 502 6.32 -2.54 3.58
C THR A 502 7.85 -2.40 3.59
N LEU A 503 8.39 -1.37 4.25
CA LEU A 503 9.82 -1.13 4.30
C LEU A 503 10.49 -2.09 5.27
N ARG A 504 11.55 -2.76 4.81
CA ARG A 504 12.37 -3.67 5.62
C ARG A 504 13.83 -3.27 5.51
N PHE A 505 14.46 -2.97 6.64
CA PHE A 505 15.86 -2.62 6.73
C PHE A 505 16.61 -3.68 7.52
N LYS A 506 17.65 -4.26 6.91
CA LYS A 506 18.56 -5.20 7.57
C LYS A 506 19.70 -4.42 8.20
N ILE A 507 19.78 -4.42 9.53
CA ILE A 507 20.73 -3.58 10.27
C ILE A 507 22.03 -4.34 10.56
N GLY A 508 21.93 -5.61 10.94
CA GLY A 508 23.06 -6.47 11.27
C GLY A 508 22.68 -7.61 12.21
N LYS A 509 23.68 -8.35 12.72
CA LYS A 509 23.47 -9.49 13.64
C LYS A 509 23.71 -9.08 15.09
N LEU A 510 22.96 -9.67 16.02
CA LEU A 510 23.06 -9.37 17.46
C LEU A 510 23.61 -10.57 18.24
N SER A 511 24.66 -10.36 19.05
CA SER A 511 25.21 -11.37 19.95
C SER A 511 25.09 -10.94 21.41
N TYR A 512 24.57 -11.84 22.25
CA TYR A 512 24.47 -11.64 23.70
C TYR A 512 25.68 -12.21 24.45
N ALA A 513 26.54 -12.97 23.77
CA ALA A 513 27.76 -13.52 24.35
C ALA A 513 28.91 -12.50 24.27
N LEU A 514 29.56 -12.20 25.40
CA LEU A 514 30.81 -11.41 25.37
C LEU A 514 31.84 -12.14 24.48
N PRO A 515 32.73 -11.41 23.77
CA PRO A 515 33.90 -12.05 23.18
C PRO A 515 34.59 -12.81 24.31
N ALA A 516 34.77 -14.12 24.12
CA ALA A 516 35.53 -14.93 25.06
C ALA A 516 36.92 -14.29 25.14
N GLY A 517 37.16 -13.47 26.17
CA GLY A 517 38.44 -12.83 26.36
C GLY A 517 39.47 -13.93 26.52
N LEU A 518 40.34 -14.13 25.52
CA LEU A 518 41.62 -14.87 25.54
C LEU A 518 41.70 -16.15 26.41
N ASN A 519 40.57 -16.81 26.66
CA ASN A 519 40.47 -18.05 27.41
C ASN A 519 40.11 -19.17 26.43
N GLY A 520 40.85 -19.21 25.31
CA GLY A 520 41.07 -20.49 24.65
C GLY A 520 41.93 -21.34 25.59
N PRO A 521 41.68 -22.65 25.75
CA PRO A 521 42.52 -23.49 26.58
C PRO A 521 43.94 -23.49 26.02
N LEU A 522 44.88 -22.82 26.72
CA LEU A 522 46.30 -22.86 26.37
C LEU A 522 46.75 -24.32 26.28
N SER A 523 47.31 -24.70 25.14
CA SER A 523 47.78 -26.07 24.91
C SER A 523 48.84 -26.46 25.95
N ARG A 524 48.70 -27.66 26.52
CA ARG A 524 49.58 -28.20 27.59
C ARG A 524 51.09 -28.12 27.32
N PRO A 525 51.63 -28.14 26.08
CA PRO A 525 53.08 -27.94 25.87
C PRO A 525 53.57 -26.48 26.04
N ALA A 526 52.71 -25.47 25.92
CA ALA A 526 53.11 -24.06 26.07
C ALA A 526 53.30 -23.64 27.55
N LEU A 527 52.53 -24.24 28.47
CA LEU A 527 52.63 -23.97 29.91
C LEU A 527 53.95 -24.47 30.51
N ILE A 528 54.47 -25.60 30.03
CA ILE A 528 55.74 -26.18 30.49
C ILE A 528 56.93 -25.32 30.01
N GLY A 529 56.85 -24.76 28.80
CA GLY A 529 57.88 -23.87 28.26
C GLY A 529 57.99 -22.54 29.03
N VAL A 530 56.85 -21.96 29.43
CA VAL A 530 56.84 -20.70 30.20
C VAL A 530 57.41 -20.90 31.61
N ILE A 531 57.07 -22.00 32.29
CA ILE A 531 57.59 -22.28 33.64
C ILE A 531 59.11 -22.52 33.62
N ALA A 532 59.62 -23.25 32.62
CA ALA A 532 61.06 -23.47 32.48
C ALA A 532 61.83 -22.17 32.20
N ALA A 533 61.27 -21.28 31.36
CA ALA A 533 61.88 -19.98 31.07
C ALA A 533 61.93 -19.06 32.30
N ILE A 534 60.90 -19.08 33.15
CA ILE A 534 60.85 -18.28 34.38
C ILE A 534 61.89 -18.80 35.39
N VAL A 535 62.05 -20.12 35.54
CA VAL A 535 63.07 -20.70 36.44
C VAL A 535 64.49 -20.35 35.99
N ILE A 536 64.77 -20.40 34.68
CA ILE A 536 66.07 -20.00 34.13
C ILE A 536 66.34 -18.51 34.36
N LEU A 537 65.34 -17.65 34.17
CA LEU A 537 65.44 -16.21 34.44
C LEU A 537 65.72 -15.91 35.92
N VAL A 538 65.10 -16.65 36.85
CA VAL A 538 65.36 -16.50 38.29
C VAL A 538 66.77 -16.94 38.66
N PHE A 539 67.28 -18.03 38.06
CA PHE A 539 68.68 -18.45 38.27
C PHE A 539 69.68 -17.42 37.73
N ILE A 540 69.42 -16.84 36.56
CA ILE A 540 70.24 -15.76 36.01
C ILE A 540 70.19 -14.52 36.91
N PHE A 541 69.02 -14.16 37.44
CA PHE A 541 68.87 -13.01 38.34
C PHE A 541 69.61 -13.22 39.67
N ILE A 542 69.58 -14.42 40.24
CA ILE A 542 70.32 -14.77 41.46
C ILE A 542 71.84 -14.75 41.20
N ALA A 543 72.30 -15.30 40.07
CA ALA A 543 73.71 -15.22 39.68
C ALA A 543 74.16 -13.76 39.48
N PHE A 544 73.31 -12.91 38.90
CA PHE A 544 73.57 -11.48 38.74
C PHE A 544 73.61 -10.75 40.08
N LEU A 545 72.73 -11.09 41.03
CA LEU A 545 72.75 -10.55 42.40
C LEU A 545 74.01 -10.97 43.18
N ILE A 546 74.48 -12.21 43.01
CA ILE A 546 75.71 -12.69 43.63
C ILE A 546 76.93 -11.99 43.01
N ALA A 547 76.97 -11.82 41.68
CA ALA A 547 78.01 -11.07 40.99
C ALA A 547 78.00 -9.57 41.37
N TYR A 548 76.82 -8.97 41.50
CA TYR A 548 76.66 -7.59 41.95
C TYR A 548 77.10 -7.41 43.40
N ARG A 549 76.77 -8.34 44.30
CA ARG A 549 77.26 -8.29 45.70
C ARG A 549 78.77 -8.51 45.80
N ARG A 550 79.35 -9.37 44.95
CA ARG A 550 80.80 -9.63 44.92
C ARG A 550 81.60 -8.45 44.33
N LYS A 551 80.99 -7.62 43.47
CA LYS A 551 81.58 -6.42 42.86
C LYS A 551 81.26 -5.11 43.62
N SER A 552 80.14 -5.04 44.34
CA SER A 552 79.73 -3.87 45.14
C SER A 552 80.61 -3.67 46.40
N THR A 553 81.23 -4.74 46.91
CA THR A 553 82.18 -4.65 48.04
C THR A 553 83.53 -4.01 47.69
N GLU A 554 83.88 -3.86 46.41
CA GLU A 554 85.06 -3.10 45.97
C GLU A 554 84.77 -1.63 45.59
N SER A 555 83.51 -1.28 45.27
CA SER A 555 83.11 0.09 44.89
C SER A 555 82.75 0.99 46.09
N ASN A 556 82.43 0.40 47.25
CA ASN A 556 82.03 1.13 48.47
C ASN A 556 83.15 1.92 49.17
N ARG A 557 84.35 2.02 48.58
CA ARG A 557 85.43 2.90 49.05
C ARG A 557 85.53 4.23 48.29
N VAL A 558 84.73 4.43 47.25
CA VAL A 558 84.68 5.68 46.46
C VAL A 558 83.41 6.51 46.73
N LEU A 559 82.39 5.93 47.38
CA LEU A 559 81.16 6.64 47.76
C LEU A 559 81.26 7.49 49.05
N LYS A 560 82.42 7.49 49.74
CA LYS A 560 82.66 8.34 50.92
C LYS A 560 83.20 9.75 50.61
N ASN A 561 83.49 10.06 49.34
CA ASN A 561 83.93 11.39 48.90
C ASN A 561 82.86 12.15 48.09
N MET A 562 81.59 11.73 48.13
CA MET A 562 80.46 12.49 47.56
C MET A 562 79.34 12.77 48.57
N GLN A 563 79.67 12.73 49.87
CA GLN A 563 78.77 13.09 50.98
C GLN A 563 79.20 14.43 51.62
N GLU A 564 79.60 15.39 50.78
CA GLU A 564 79.85 16.80 51.13
C GLU A 564 79.21 17.78 50.13
N GLN A 565 78.46 17.30 49.12
CA GLN A 565 77.70 18.15 48.20
C GLN A 565 76.19 18.11 48.41
N MET A 566 75.73 17.60 49.55
CA MET A 566 74.30 17.48 49.86
C MET A 566 73.85 18.23 51.12
N ASP A 567 74.66 19.18 51.62
CA ASP A 567 74.25 20.18 52.64
C ASP A 567 74.25 21.63 52.08
N ILE A 568 74.72 21.82 50.84
CA ILE A 568 74.77 23.12 50.12
C ILE A 568 73.62 23.27 49.10
N LEU A 569 72.64 22.37 49.13
CA LEU A 569 71.40 22.48 48.34
C LEU A 569 70.13 22.53 49.21
N GLU A 570 70.24 22.36 50.53
CA GLU A 570 69.10 22.50 51.46
C GLU A 570 68.98 23.94 52.02
N LEU A 571 70.04 24.76 51.93
CA LEU A 571 70.02 26.20 52.26
C LEU A 571 69.60 27.11 51.09
N ARG A 572 69.38 26.56 49.89
CA ARG A 572 68.95 27.33 48.70
C ARG A 572 67.43 27.38 48.52
N VAL A 573 66.70 26.43 49.10
CA VAL A 573 65.22 26.37 49.03
C VAL A 573 64.55 27.23 50.12
N ALA A 574 65.23 27.46 51.25
CA ALA A 574 64.75 28.37 52.30
C ALA A 574 64.95 29.86 51.98
N ALA A 575 65.80 30.19 51.00
CA ALA A 575 66.01 31.55 50.49
C ALA A 575 65.07 31.87 49.31
N GLU A 576 64.81 30.91 48.41
CA GLU A 576 63.90 31.07 47.26
C GLU A 576 62.42 31.26 47.66
N CYS A 577 61.98 30.74 48.81
CA CYS A 577 60.63 31.03 49.33
C CYS A 577 60.53 32.42 50.01
N LYS A 578 61.66 33.07 50.32
CA LYS A 578 61.70 34.39 51.00
C LYS A 578 61.94 35.55 50.02
N GLU A 579 62.52 35.28 48.85
CA GLU A 579 62.61 36.23 47.73
C GLU A 579 61.33 36.26 46.88
N ALA A 580 60.62 35.15 46.71
CA ALA A 580 59.35 35.11 45.96
C ALA A 580 58.19 35.87 46.64
N PHE A 581 58.27 36.13 47.95
CA PHE A 581 57.30 36.98 48.68
C PHE A 581 57.67 38.47 48.69
N ALA A 582 58.92 38.81 48.33
CA ALA A 582 59.41 40.19 48.26
C ALA A 582 59.38 40.77 46.83
N GLU A 583 59.45 39.93 45.79
CA GLU A 583 59.21 40.34 44.39
C GLU A 583 57.71 40.54 44.06
N LEU A 584 56.79 39.92 44.80
CA LEU A 584 55.34 40.09 44.60
C LEU A 584 54.74 41.37 45.21
N GLN A 585 55.54 42.22 45.87
CA GLN A 585 55.08 43.51 46.41
C GLN A 585 55.73 44.75 45.78
N THR A 586 56.64 44.60 44.81
CA THR A 586 57.21 45.71 44.04
C THR A 586 56.77 45.75 42.57
N GLU A 587 55.95 44.80 42.11
CA GLU A 587 55.24 44.86 40.81
C GLU A 587 53.74 45.21 40.97
N MET A 588 53.38 45.87 42.08
CA MET A 588 52.03 46.38 42.34
C MET A 588 52.05 47.90 42.57
N THR A 589 52.99 48.60 41.92
CA THR A 589 52.95 50.06 41.74
C THR A 589 53.11 50.52 40.29
N ASP A 590 53.35 49.62 39.34
CA ASP A 590 53.35 49.93 37.89
C ASP A 590 52.05 49.57 37.16
N LEU A 591 51.07 48.94 37.83
CA LEU A 591 49.71 48.78 37.30
C LEU A 591 48.70 49.78 37.85
N THR A 592 49.12 50.71 38.71
CA THR A 592 48.29 51.80 39.24
C THR A 592 48.58 53.13 38.53
N GLY A 593 49.61 53.19 37.68
CA GLY A 593 49.89 54.32 36.79
C GLY A 593 48.91 54.41 35.61
N ASP A 594 48.55 53.28 35.00
CA ASP A 594 47.64 53.25 33.85
C ASP A 594 46.15 53.20 34.22
N LEU A 595 45.82 52.90 35.48
CA LEU A 595 44.44 52.95 36.00
C LEU A 595 44.01 54.34 36.50
N THR A 596 44.86 55.37 36.35
CA THR A 596 44.49 56.77 36.64
C THR A 596 44.12 57.59 35.40
N SER A 597 44.16 57.01 34.20
CA SER A 597 43.69 57.63 32.95
C SER A 597 42.52 56.90 32.26
N GLY A 598 42.20 55.67 32.69
CA GLY A 598 40.97 54.98 32.34
C GLY A 598 40.11 54.79 33.58
N GLY A 599 39.08 55.62 33.76
CA GLY A 599 38.09 55.39 34.82
C GLY A 599 37.58 53.95 34.76
N ILE A 600 37.22 53.37 35.91
CA ILE A 600 36.54 52.07 36.01
C ILE A 600 35.49 52.05 34.89
N PRO A 601 35.58 51.14 33.89
CA PRO A 601 34.60 51.12 32.83
C PRO A 601 33.28 50.76 33.50
N PHE A 602 32.41 51.76 33.66
CA PHE A 602 31.03 51.55 34.05
C PHE A 602 30.37 50.76 32.93
N LEU A 603 30.46 49.45 33.02
CA LEU A 603 29.63 48.55 32.24
C LEU A 603 28.19 48.83 32.68
N ASP A 604 27.30 48.99 31.71
CA ASP A 604 25.86 48.88 31.97
C ASP A 604 25.64 47.65 32.87
N TYR A 605 24.81 47.80 33.89
CA TYR A 605 24.38 46.72 34.78
C TYR A 605 24.05 45.43 33.99
N ARG A 606 23.45 45.58 32.80
CA ARG A 606 23.15 44.50 31.87
C ARG A 606 24.40 43.81 31.35
N THR A 607 25.39 44.55 30.88
CA THR A 607 26.67 43.99 30.39
C THR A 607 27.48 43.37 31.53
N TYR A 608 27.42 43.95 32.72
CA TYR A 608 28.03 43.42 33.94
C TYR A 608 27.39 42.08 34.36
N ALA A 609 26.06 42.03 34.47
CA ALA A 609 25.32 40.82 34.83
C ALA A 609 25.50 39.70 33.79
N MET A 610 25.58 40.05 32.51
CA MET A 610 25.83 39.10 31.42
C MET A 610 27.20 38.44 31.53
N LYS A 611 28.27 39.22 31.75
CA LYS A 611 29.63 38.66 31.88
C LYS A 611 29.79 37.78 33.13
N ILE A 612 29.00 38.02 34.17
CA ILE A 612 29.03 37.24 35.41
C ILE A 612 28.18 35.97 35.32
N LEU A 613 26.93 36.08 34.86
CA LEU A 613 25.97 34.96 34.90
C LEU A 613 26.08 34.03 33.69
N PHE A 614 26.54 34.52 32.54
CA PHE A 614 26.66 33.75 31.30
C PHE A 614 28.03 33.94 30.63
N PRO A 615 29.12 33.43 31.25
CA PRO A 615 30.45 33.50 30.65
C PRO A 615 30.48 32.71 29.33
N ASN A 616 31.05 33.30 28.28
CA ASN A 616 31.20 32.75 26.92
C ASN A 616 29.92 32.69 26.05
N VAL A 617 28.87 33.47 26.36
CA VAL A 617 27.68 33.57 25.50
C VAL A 617 27.33 35.04 25.24
N ASP A 618 27.77 35.56 24.08
CA ASP A 618 27.57 36.98 23.72
C ASP A 618 26.11 37.32 23.34
N ASN A 619 25.30 36.31 22.98
CA ASN A 619 23.90 36.47 22.57
C ASN A 619 22.98 35.45 23.26
N HIS A 620 22.66 35.68 24.55
CA HIS A 620 21.74 34.83 25.30
C HIS A 620 20.27 35.22 25.06
N VAL A 621 19.37 34.23 24.93
CA VAL A 621 17.92 34.41 24.62
C VAL A 621 17.21 35.36 25.59
N VAL A 622 17.72 35.48 26.81
CA VAL A 622 17.25 36.40 27.88
C VAL A 622 17.32 37.89 27.45
N LEU A 623 18.10 38.24 26.42
CA LEU A 623 18.29 39.62 25.97
C LEU A 623 17.29 40.11 24.90
N GLN A 624 16.47 39.22 24.32
CA GLN A 624 15.46 39.60 23.32
C GLN A 624 14.15 39.99 24.02
N TRP A 625 13.91 41.29 24.18
CA TRP A 625 12.71 41.82 24.84
C TRP A 625 11.45 41.79 23.95
N ASP A 626 11.60 41.87 22.62
CA ASP A 626 10.46 41.86 21.70
C ASP A 626 10.24 40.47 21.08
N ARG A 627 9.29 39.73 21.67
CA ARG A 627 8.66 38.58 21.02
C ARG A 627 7.14 38.61 21.23
N PRO A 628 6.34 39.00 20.21
CA PRO A 628 4.88 39.01 20.29
C PRO A 628 4.26 37.59 20.41
N GLU A 629 5.05 36.52 20.32
CA GLU A 629 4.59 35.13 20.41
C GLU A 629 4.37 34.62 21.86
N LEU A 630 4.85 35.32 22.88
CA LEU A 630 4.79 34.87 24.28
C LEU A 630 3.43 35.13 24.97
N GLN A 631 2.59 36.01 24.43
CA GLN A 631 1.29 36.36 25.02
C GLN A 631 0.29 35.19 25.05
N ARG A 632 0.46 34.15 24.23
CA ARG A 632 -0.43 32.96 24.24
C ARG A 632 -0.04 31.87 25.25
N LYS A 633 1.18 31.89 25.83
CA LYS A 633 1.68 30.83 26.73
C LYS A 633 1.71 31.21 28.22
N GLU A 634 1.21 32.37 28.60
CA GLU A 634 1.46 32.96 29.93
C GLU A 634 0.85 32.21 31.11
N LYS A 635 -0.27 31.47 30.99
CA LYS A 635 -0.95 30.95 32.21
C LYS A 635 -0.09 29.94 32.99
N GLY A 636 0.52 28.96 32.31
CA GLY A 636 1.39 27.97 32.94
C GLY A 636 2.71 28.56 33.45
N LEU A 637 3.30 29.48 32.68
CA LEU A 637 4.55 30.15 33.06
C LEU A 637 4.36 31.15 34.21
N ARG A 638 3.21 31.83 34.29
CA ARG A 638 2.85 32.69 35.43
C ARG A 638 2.63 31.86 36.70
N LEU A 639 1.97 30.71 36.60
CA LEU A 639 1.82 29.77 37.72
C LEU A 639 3.18 29.21 38.17
N PHE A 640 4.05 28.87 37.22
CA PHE A 640 5.42 28.43 37.54
C PHE A 640 6.26 29.55 38.18
N GLY A 641 6.14 30.79 37.69
CA GLY A 641 6.74 31.97 38.31
C GLY A 641 6.23 32.18 39.75
N GLN A 642 4.95 31.97 40.01
CA GLN A 642 4.40 31.99 41.38
C GLN A 642 4.98 30.89 42.26
N LEU A 643 5.22 29.69 41.73
CA LEU A 643 5.86 28.59 42.45
C LEU A 643 7.32 28.89 42.79
N ILE A 644 8.10 29.48 41.88
CA ILE A 644 9.49 29.90 42.15
C ILE A 644 9.56 30.90 43.31
N MET A 645 8.53 31.72 43.49
CA MET A 645 8.46 32.70 44.58
C MET A 645 8.08 32.07 45.93
N HIS A 646 7.81 30.76 45.98
CA HIS A 646 7.50 30.04 47.21
C HIS A 646 8.77 29.36 47.79
N LYS A 647 9.22 29.80 48.97
CA LYS A 647 10.47 29.35 49.63
C LYS A 647 10.63 27.83 49.66
N THR A 648 9.60 27.12 50.10
CA THR A 648 9.64 25.65 50.22
C THR A 648 9.74 24.95 48.87
N PHE A 649 9.12 25.52 47.83
CA PHE A 649 9.15 24.93 46.49
C PHE A 649 10.53 25.09 45.87
N LEU A 650 11.10 26.30 45.95
CA LEU A 650 12.42 26.58 45.39
C LEU A 650 13.52 25.73 46.05
N LEU A 651 13.49 25.59 47.38
CA LEU A 651 14.43 24.71 48.10
C LEU A 651 14.27 23.24 47.69
N LEU A 652 13.04 22.74 47.59
CA LEU A 652 12.78 21.36 47.14
C LEU A 652 13.23 21.15 45.68
N PHE A 653 12.98 22.13 44.82
CA PHE A 653 13.38 22.12 43.41
C PHE A 653 14.90 22.10 43.23
N VAL A 654 15.64 22.89 44.00
CA VAL A 654 17.12 22.86 43.97
C VAL A 654 17.64 21.51 44.47
N ARG A 655 17.07 20.96 45.56
CA ARG A 655 17.45 19.64 46.10
C ARG A 655 17.20 18.49 45.13
N THR A 656 16.10 18.52 44.37
CA THR A 656 15.80 17.50 43.35
C THR A 656 16.70 17.60 42.13
N LEU A 657 17.08 18.82 41.72
CA LEU A 657 18.08 19.00 40.66
C LEU A 657 19.47 18.54 41.08
N GLU A 658 19.86 18.77 42.34
CA GLU A 658 21.17 18.35 42.87
C GLU A 658 21.29 16.82 42.96
N SER A 659 20.24 16.14 43.41
CA SER A 659 20.22 14.68 43.57
C SER A 659 20.20 13.92 42.24
N ASN A 660 19.83 14.59 41.15
CA ASN A 660 19.80 13.98 39.83
C ASN A 660 21.22 13.81 39.24
N ARG A 661 21.64 12.55 39.08
CA ARG A 661 22.96 12.17 38.51
C ARG A 661 23.09 12.44 37.01
N TYR A 662 21.99 12.60 36.28
CA TYR A 662 22.01 12.87 34.83
C TYR A 662 22.25 14.34 34.49
N PHE A 663 22.24 15.24 35.48
CA PHE A 663 22.41 16.69 35.27
C PHE A 663 23.89 17.09 35.39
N SER A 664 24.49 17.58 34.29
CA SER A 664 25.91 17.95 34.27
C SER A 664 26.19 19.19 35.13
N MET A 665 27.44 19.40 35.56
CA MET A 665 27.81 20.62 36.29
C MET A 665 27.55 21.90 35.49
N ARG A 666 27.61 21.85 34.16
CA ARG A 666 27.33 23.00 33.29
C ARG A 666 25.84 23.34 33.27
N ASP A 667 24.98 22.33 33.22
CA ASP A 667 23.52 22.52 33.23
C ASP A 667 23.04 23.07 34.58
N ARG A 668 23.66 22.60 35.67
CA ARG A 668 23.44 23.10 37.02
C ARG A 668 23.71 24.61 37.10
N VAL A 669 24.89 25.06 36.65
CA VAL A 669 25.25 26.49 36.63
C VAL A 669 24.31 27.30 35.74
N ASN A 670 23.95 26.80 34.55
CA ASN A 670 23.01 27.50 33.67
C ASN A 670 21.63 27.70 34.32
N VAL A 671 21.10 26.68 35.01
CA VAL A 671 19.81 26.79 35.72
C VAL A 671 19.91 27.78 36.89
N ALA A 672 21.02 27.78 37.65
CA ALA A 672 21.25 28.77 38.70
C ALA A 672 21.31 30.19 38.14
N SER A 673 22.04 30.42 37.04
CA SER A 673 22.10 31.72 36.36
C SER A 673 20.72 32.21 35.94
N LEU A 674 19.87 31.33 35.39
CA LEU A 674 18.49 31.66 34.99
C LEU A 674 17.59 31.97 36.20
N ILE A 675 17.71 31.22 37.30
CA ILE A 675 16.98 31.48 38.54
C ILE A 675 17.44 32.83 39.14
N MET A 676 18.73 33.13 39.09
CA MET A 676 19.27 34.40 39.57
C MET A 676 18.75 35.59 38.77
N VAL A 677 18.65 35.47 37.45
CA VAL A 677 18.02 36.50 36.59
C VAL A 677 16.54 36.71 36.95
N THR A 678 15.78 35.63 37.16
CA THR A 678 14.35 35.76 37.50
C THR A 678 14.12 36.34 38.89
N LEU A 679 14.99 36.01 39.86
CA LEU A 679 14.95 36.53 41.24
C LEU A 679 15.66 37.87 41.42
N GLN A 680 16.24 38.45 40.37
CA GLN A 680 16.97 39.72 40.44
C GLN A 680 16.10 40.87 41.01
N SER A 681 14.79 40.86 40.73
CA SER A 681 13.84 41.85 41.26
C SER A 681 13.58 41.72 42.78
N LYS A 682 13.95 40.60 43.40
CA LYS A 682 13.77 40.30 44.82
C LYS A 682 15.04 39.71 45.44
N MET A 683 16.12 40.50 45.46
CA MET A 683 17.42 40.05 45.97
C MET A 683 17.39 39.64 47.46
N GLU A 684 16.49 40.21 48.27
CA GLU A 684 16.30 39.80 49.67
C GLU A 684 15.88 38.34 49.80
N TYR A 685 14.91 37.91 48.97
CA TYR A 685 14.44 36.53 48.91
C TYR A 685 15.53 35.59 48.42
N CYS A 686 16.26 35.96 47.36
CA CYS A 686 17.40 35.19 46.87
C CYS A 686 18.47 35.00 47.94
N THR A 687 18.81 36.06 48.68
CA THR A 687 19.82 36.03 49.75
C THR A 687 19.40 35.10 50.89
N ASP A 688 18.11 35.09 51.28
CA ASP A 688 17.58 34.18 52.30
C ASP A 688 17.64 32.70 51.86
N ILE A 689 17.34 32.41 50.60
CA ILE A 689 17.48 31.07 50.01
C ILE A 689 18.96 30.64 50.01
N LEU A 690 19.87 31.50 49.58
CA LEU A 690 21.32 31.23 49.58
C LEU A 690 21.86 31.00 50.99
N LYS A 691 21.43 31.79 51.98
CA LYS A 691 21.79 31.57 53.39
C LYS A 691 21.33 30.19 53.89
N THR A 692 20.12 29.78 53.53
CA THR A 692 19.58 28.46 53.90
C THR A 692 20.38 27.32 53.26
N LEU A 693 20.69 27.43 51.96
CA LEU A 693 21.50 26.43 51.24
C LEU A 693 22.95 26.36 51.75
N LEU A 694 23.54 27.49 52.11
CA LEU A 694 24.89 27.56 52.67
C LEU A 694 24.96 26.96 54.07
N ALA A 695 23.94 27.18 54.91
CA ALA A 695 23.82 26.53 56.22
C ALA A 695 23.74 25.00 56.07
N GLU A 696 22.93 24.48 55.13
CA GLU A 696 22.84 23.04 54.85
C GLU A 696 24.16 22.45 54.31
N LEU A 697 24.91 23.21 53.50
CA LEU A 697 26.23 22.78 53.04
C LEU A 697 27.19 22.63 54.22
N ILE A 698 27.21 23.60 55.13
CA ILE A 698 28.07 23.58 56.32
C ILE A 698 27.72 22.37 57.19
N GLU A 699 26.43 22.09 57.40
CA GLU A 699 25.96 20.93 58.16
C GLU A 699 26.38 19.60 57.50
N LYS A 700 26.18 19.45 56.18
CA LYS A 700 26.66 18.27 55.42
C LYS A 700 28.18 18.11 55.44
N CYS A 701 28.93 19.21 55.47
CA CYS A 701 30.39 19.18 55.61
C CYS A 701 30.83 18.74 57.01
N MET A 702 30.06 19.09 58.06
CA MET A 702 30.32 18.65 59.43
C MET A 702 30.01 17.15 59.64
N GLU A 703 29.05 16.58 58.90
CA GLU A 703 28.66 15.16 59.00
C GLU A 703 29.62 14.16 58.31
N GLY A 704 30.72 14.64 57.71
CA GLY A 704 31.89 13.80 57.45
C GLY A 704 31.79 12.83 56.28
N LYS A 705 31.56 13.34 55.05
CA LYS A 705 32.00 12.68 53.80
C LYS A 705 32.10 13.69 52.65
N SER A 706 33.32 13.84 52.11
CA SER A 706 33.74 14.54 50.89
C SER A 706 34.15 16.01 51.01
N HIS A 707 35.23 16.34 50.29
CA HIS A 707 35.76 17.70 50.10
C HIS A 707 34.68 18.63 49.52
N PRO A 708 34.69 19.93 49.89
CA PRO A 708 33.68 20.87 49.43
C PRO A 708 33.85 21.10 47.92
N LYS A 709 33.06 20.43 47.09
CA LYS A 709 32.79 20.90 45.74
C LYS A 709 31.56 21.79 45.83
N LEU A 710 31.79 23.08 45.61
CA LEU A 710 30.80 24.14 45.68
C LEU A 710 29.48 23.75 45.01
N LEU A 711 28.40 23.94 45.77
CA LEU A 711 27.04 24.20 45.28
C LEU A 711 27.12 25.23 44.15
N LEU A 712 26.30 25.02 43.11
CA LEU A 712 25.91 25.99 42.06
C LEU A 712 26.67 27.32 42.14
N ARG A 713 27.70 27.47 41.30
CA ARG A 713 28.50 28.69 41.22
C ARG A 713 27.68 29.87 40.71
#